data_AF-A0A965JLQ3-F1
#
_entry.id   AF-A0A965JLQ3-F1
#
_cell.length_a   1.000
_cell.length_b   1.000
_cell.length_c   1.000
_cell.angle_alpha   90.00
_cell.angle_beta   90.00
_cell.angle_gamma   90.00
#
_symmetry.space_group_name_H-M   'P 1'
#
loop_
_entity.id
_entity.type
_entity.pdbx_description
1 polymer ?
#
loop_
_entity_poly.entity_id
_entity_poly.type
_entity_poly.pdbx_seq_one_letter_code
_entity_poly.pdbx_strand_id
1 'polypeptide(L)'
;MSQDSDSLYFDSLAFSTKKINIYIIPVGIKLKRAEVNLLPSYFQKAKIQLTPYILAEFNTKSKEKWANPSSDGNRFSEQMKTIRDSYFSSFKNREPNAFYVFVIPGFNNPALNGFSIPSPSGNLSSSIAEELLHSFGIKPEKDSLAQDSIPNLFLSWKQCLELRKNPLHFGIYDDYEFVRTNNGLVAYYFWKENKNKEISIDSLNPLNAIIRPYKTNAVFRYLDISNWFFKPQFLVFQKQICIAHLTVISLTLLLLIFFRRKINLKITKSAFVQRMSFRLVKLVIWGIGILLIYSSFLAVNYYYRNSYLKSHKIAALNNYQLTELIANHKNTALFASEETTEIQSQIYIKTKKNYLIQKGFKVLYFYQTSPTKMKFYRSSNTLKLKGKQIKLPASTHYIVIRNKNKQGEIVSERIYNHLGIEITHHILQKDPIKRILVFVNGYRPVSISNDFEKNMDDIKQKGLEYPNSENHLFNFDRYSYWRPWSEIDLLFQARLNADNIWYADGHHSVATSNHRSILNFSTNSVIYPKPCKNLNKHHCKFSENATKQKVNSYELLATKSNVDGFALRKKNGEIAGKNLKQILNELPNQSKNDTLFIVAHSMGFAYSLGILNELRGKINFGGFYIIAPENAEAGKVKVSEWKDIVHYGCNLSAKNKAPACLQDGIAPQSNIQGLSSKEHVYFPMELQKRMGYLGSHFIGNYLWTLEILENQKGHIRQH
;
A
#
# COMPACT_ATOMS: atom_id res chain seq x y z
N MET A 1 -25.42 23.46 32.01
CA MET A 1 -24.34 24.44 31.70
C MET A 1 -23.52 24.03 30.47
N SER A 2 -22.75 22.93 30.45
CA SER A 2 -21.95 22.56 29.25
C SER A 2 -22.80 22.11 28.04
N GLN A 3 -23.86 21.34 28.26
CA GLN A 3 -24.75 20.90 27.18
C GLN A 3 -25.49 22.07 26.48
N ASP A 4 -25.85 23.11 27.23
CA ASP A 4 -26.51 24.30 26.70
C ASP A 4 -25.57 25.07 25.77
N SER A 5 -24.30 25.25 26.18
CA SER A 5 -23.29 25.92 25.35
C SER A 5 -22.98 25.17 24.05
N ASP A 6 -22.92 23.83 24.08
CA ASP A 6 -22.66 23.03 22.88
C ASP A 6 -23.84 23.09 21.88
N SER A 7 -25.08 23.19 22.38
CA SER A 7 -26.29 23.33 21.55
C SER A 7 -26.33 24.68 20.82
N LEU A 8 -26.17 25.79 21.55
CA LEU A 8 -26.10 27.14 21.02
C LEU A 8 -24.94 27.29 20.02
N TYR A 9 -23.79 26.67 20.32
CA TYR A 9 -22.65 26.66 19.41
C TYR A 9 -22.94 25.85 18.13
N PHE A 10 -23.56 24.67 18.22
CA PHE A 10 -23.91 23.86 17.05
C PHE A 10 -24.87 24.59 16.10
N ASP A 11 -25.88 25.27 16.62
CA ASP A 11 -26.81 26.03 15.79
C ASP A 11 -26.20 27.31 15.20
N SER A 12 -25.27 27.97 15.93
CA SER A 12 -24.53 29.13 15.39
C SER A 12 -23.65 28.79 14.17
N LEU A 13 -23.27 27.52 13.99
CA LEU A 13 -22.41 27.06 12.89
C LEU A 13 -23.14 26.83 11.54
N ALA A 14 -24.46 27.08 11.47
CA ALA A 14 -25.24 27.08 10.22
C ALA A 14 -25.07 25.84 9.31
N PHE A 15 -24.85 24.66 9.89
CA PHE A 15 -24.60 23.42 9.14
C PHE A 15 -25.74 23.06 8.16
N SER A 16 -25.40 22.87 6.88
CA SER A 16 -26.29 22.36 5.84
C SER A 16 -26.65 20.88 6.05
N THR A 17 -27.82 20.43 5.57
CA THR A 17 -28.23 19.02 5.71
C THR A 17 -27.41 18.11 4.79
N LYS A 18 -26.67 17.14 5.35
CA LYS A 18 -25.90 16.15 4.58
C LYS A 18 -26.74 14.90 4.35
N LYS A 19 -26.92 14.51 3.08
CA LYS A 19 -27.67 13.30 2.69
C LYS A 19 -26.72 12.11 2.51
N ILE A 20 -27.10 10.93 2.99
CA ILE A 20 -26.30 9.70 2.90
C ILE A 20 -27.24 8.53 2.56
N ASN A 21 -26.91 7.79 1.51
CA ASN A 21 -27.61 6.56 1.16
C ASN A 21 -27.05 5.37 1.97
N ILE A 22 -27.92 4.48 2.43
CA ILE A 22 -27.54 3.27 3.16
C ILE A 22 -28.16 2.07 2.46
N TYR A 23 -27.33 1.25 1.82
CA TYR A 23 -27.75 -0.01 1.24
C TYR A 23 -27.66 -1.09 2.31
N ILE A 24 -28.79 -1.72 2.63
CA ILE A 24 -28.91 -2.76 3.64
C ILE A 24 -29.08 -4.09 2.90
N ILE A 25 -28.12 -5.00 3.09
CA ILE A 25 -28.00 -6.26 2.37
C ILE A 25 -28.27 -7.42 3.35
N PRO A 26 -29.45 -8.05 3.31
CA PRO A 26 -29.74 -9.25 4.10
C PRO A 26 -28.91 -10.42 3.57
N VAL A 27 -28.28 -11.20 4.44
CA VAL A 27 -27.44 -12.34 4.06
C VAL A 27 -27.95 -13.62 4.73
N GLY A 28 -28.69 -14.44 3.98
CA GLY A 28 -29.31 -15.66 4.53
C GLY A 28 -30.47 -15.42 5.50
N ILE A 29 -31.02 -14.19 5.53
CA ILE A 29 -32.13 -13.77 6.38
C ILE A 29 -33.11 -12.89 5.61
N LYS A 30 -34.35 -12.81 6.09
CA LYS A 30 -35.36 -11.85 5.59
C LYS A 30 -35.48 -10.68 6.56
N LEU A 31 -35.22 -9.47 6.08
CA LEU A 31 -35.36 -8.23 6.82
C LEU A 31 -36.75 -7.59 6.57
N LYS A 32 -37.41 -7.08 7.60
CA LYS A 32 -38.67 -6.32 7.47
C LYS A 32 -38.38 -4.83 7.44
N ARG A 33 -39.12 -4.08 6.61
CA ARG A 33 -38.96 -2.62 6.50
C ARG A 33 -39.10 -1.87 7.83
N ALA A 34 -39.97 -2.35 8.71
CA ALA A 34 -40.15 -1.80 10.06
C ALA A 34 -38.87 -1.78 10.90
N GLU A 35 -37.96 -2.74 10.71
CA GLU A 35 -36.75 -2.92 11.52
C GLU A 35 -35.69 -1.83 11.28
N VAL A 36 -35.82 -1.04 10.20
CA VAL A 36 -34.87 0.01 9.82
C VAL A 36 -35.51 1.39 9.68
N ASN A 37 -36.83 1.51 9.86
CA ASN A 37 -37.57 2.77 9.72
C ASN A 37 -37.12 3.85 10.71
N LEU A 38 -36.61 3.48 11.88
CA LEU A 38 -36.08 4.41 12.88
C LEU A 38 -34.65 4.89 12.57
N LEU A 39 -33.89 4.22 11.70
CA LEU A 39 -32.48 4.55 11.44
C LEU A 39 -32.22 6.03 11.10
N PRO A 40 -33.06 6.74 10.31
CA PRO A 40 -32.86 8.16 10.04
C PRO A 40 -32.98 9.08 11.27
N SER A 41 -33.81 8.76 12.27
CA SER A 41 -34.04 9.67 13.41
C SER A 41 -32.81 9.77 14.33
N TYR A 42 -31.98 8.73 14.42
CA TYR A 42 -30.74 8.72 15.20
C TYR A 42 -29.79 9.87 14.80
N PHE A 43 -29.72 10.20 13.50
CA PHE A 43 -28.76 11.14 12.93
C PHE A 43 -29.37 12.50 12.56
N GLN A 44 -30.70 12.63 12.64
CA GLN A 44 -31.42 13.87 12.31
C GLN A 44 -30.94 15.07 13.13
N LYS A 45 -30.62 14.87 14.41
CA LYS A 45 -30.08 15.91 15.31
C LYS A 45 -28.74 16.49 14.82
N ALA A 46 -27.91 15.70 14.14
CA ALA A 46 -26.67 16.16 13.52
C ALA A 46 -26.88 16.83 12.14
N LYS A 47 -28.13 17.08 11.72
CA LYS A 47 -28.50 17.53 10.37
C LYS A 47 -27.94 16.57 9.29
N ILE A 48 -27.97 15.26 9.57
CA ILE A 48 -27.60 14.18 8.65
C ILE A 48 -28.86 13.38 8.32
N GLN A 49 -29.24 13.37 7.04
CA GLN A 49 -30.39 12.63 6.53
C GLN A 49 -29.92 11.30 5.94
N LEU A 50 -30.24 10.21 6.64
CA LEU A 50 -29.98 8.85 6.14
C LEU A 50 -31.17 8.37 5.31
N THR A 51 -30.88 7.77 4.14
CA THR A 51 -31.88 7.17 3.26
C THR A 51 -31.62 5.66 3.16
N PRO A 52 -32.35 4.81 3.91
CA PRO A 52 -32.15 3.37 3.88
C PRO A 52 -32.85 2.70 2.68
N TYR A 53 -32.10 1.88 1.95
CA TYR A 53 -32.56 1.02 0.87
C TYR A 53 -32.31 -0.44 1.24
N ILE A 54 -33.37 -1.20 1.50
CA ILE A 54 -33.27 -2.65 1.70
C ILE A 54 -33.15 -3.30 0.33
N LEU A 55 -32.04 -4.00 0.10
CA LEU A 55 -31.79 -4.75 -1.12
C LEU A 55 -32.26 -6.20 -0.98
N ALA A 56 -32.32 -6.91 -2.12
CA ALA A 56 -32.67 -8.32 -2.13
C ALA A 56 -31.67 -9.16 -1.31
N GLU A 57 -32.15 -10.26 -0.73
CA GLU A 57 -31.33 -11.19 0.05
C GLU A 57 -30.16 -11.71 -0.79
N PHE A 58 -28.93 -11.49 -0.32
CA PHE A 58 -27.73 -12.06 -0.91
C PHE A 58 -27.58 -13.50 -0.41
N ASN A 59 -28.24 -14.42 -1.11
CA ASN A 59 -28.28 -15.83 -0.74
C ASN A 59 -26.88 -16.47 -0.82
N THR A 60 -26.37 -16.88 0.34
CA THR A 60 -25.15 -17.69 0.46
C THR A 60 -25.55 -19.11 0.84
N LYS A 61 -24.88 -20.12 0.27
CA LYS A 61 -25.15 -21.53 0.60
C LYS A 61 -24.69 -21.95 2.01
N SER A 62 -24.22 -21.01 2.84
CA SER A 62 -23.76 -21.27 4.19
C SER A 62 -24.94 -21.25 5.17
N LYS A 63 -25.12 -22.35 5.90
CA LYS A 63 -25.99 -22.44 7.09
C LYS A 63 -25.18 -22.33 8.39
N GLU A 64 -23.91 -21.91 8.32
CA GLU A 64 -22.98 -21.92 9.44
C GLU A 64 -23.07 -20.63 10.25
N LYS A 65 -22.83 -20.73 11.57
CA LYS A 65 -22.67 -19.55 12.44
C LYS A 65 -21.44 -18.74 12.01
N TRP A 66 -21.52 -17.42 12.08
CA TRP A 66 -20.46 -16.58 11.51
C TRP A 66 -19.22 -16.50 12.39
N ALA A 67 -18.05 -16.61 11.77
CA ALA A 67 -16.77 -16.44 12.45
C ALA A 67 -16.64 -15.02 13.03
N ASN A 68 -16.26 -14.95 14.31
CA ASN A 68 -16.04 -13.68 15.00
C ASN A 68 -15.00 -12.81 14.25
N PRO A 69 -15.17 -11.48 14.22
CA PRO A 69 -14.13 -10.55 13.79
C PRO A 69 -12.94 -10.57 14.77
N SER A 70 -11.87 -9.85 14.44
CA SER A 70 -10.68 -9.82 15.29
C SER A 70 -10.95 -9.15 16.65
N SER A 71 -10.34 -9.68 17.71
CA SER A 71 -10.54 -9.20 19.09
C SER A 71 -9.97 -7.80 19.36
N ASP A 72 -9.08 -7.32 18.49
CA ASP A 72 -8.49 -5.97 18.47
C ASP A 72 -9.31 -4.97 17.63
N GLY A 73 -10.47 -5.37 17.09
CA GLY A 73 -11.43 -4.46 16.46
C GLY A 73 -11.06 -3.94 15.07
N ASN A 74 -9.95 -4.41 14.48
CA ASN A 74 -9.34 -3.80 13.30
C ASN A 74 -9.32 -4.65 12.03
N ARG A 75 -9.80 -5.91 12.06
CA ARG A 75 -9.79 -6.83 10.92
C ARG A 75 -11.12 -7.56 10.75
N PHE A 76 -11.62 -7.59 9.52
CA PHE A 76 -12.76 -8.43 9.15
C PHE A 76 -12.35 -9.92 9.14
N SER A 77 -13.29 -10.83 9.43
CA SER A 77 -13.05 -12.27 9.26
C SER A 77 -13.07 -12.66 7.77
N GLU A 78 -12.44 -13.78 7.41
CA GLU A 78 -12.36 -14.24 6.00
C GLU A 78 -13.76 -14.49 5.40
N GLN A 79 -14.73 -14.92 6.21
CA GLN A 79 -16.12 -15.08 5.82
C GLN A 79 -16.75 -13.73 5.43
N MET A 80 -16.54 -12.67 6.23
CA MET A 80 -17.01 -11.32 5.94
C MET A 80 -16.40 -10.79 4.63
N LYS A 81 -15.08 -10.95 4.46
CA LYS A 81 -14.36 -10.55 3.23
C LYS A 81 -14.91 -11.28 2.00
N THR A 82 -15.09 -12.60 2.11
CA THR A 82 -15.63 -13.45 1.03
C THR A 82 -17.03 -13.00 0.61
N ILE A 83 -17.93 -12.71 1.55
CA ILE A 83 -19.30 -12.28 1.21
C ILE A 83 -19.31 -10.86 0.64
N ARG A 84 -18.58 -9.92 1.26
CA ARG A 84 -18.41 -8.55 0.76
C ARG A 84 -17.90 -8.53 -0.68
N ASP A 85 -16.83 -9.26 -0.96
CA ASP A 85 -16.18 -9.29 -2.27
C ASP A 85 -17.05 -10.02 -3.30
N SER A 86 -17.76 -11.08 -2.90
CA SER A 86 -18.74 -11.76 -3.76
C SER A 86 -19.88 -10.81 -4.14
N TYR A 87 -20.43 -10.06 -3.18
CA TYR A 87 -21.47 -9.07 -3.40
C TYR A 87 -21.02 -8.00 -4.41
N PHE A 88 -19.90 -7.31 -4.14
CA PHE A 88 -19.39 -6.27 -5.04
C PHE A 88 -18.89 -6.80 -6.39
N SER A 89 -18.53 -8.08 -6.50
CA SER A 89 -18.23 -8.71 -7.80
C SER A 89 -19.48 -8.87 -8.68
N SER A 90 -20.65 -9.02 -8.06
CA SER A 90 -21.94 -9.13 -8.75
C SER A 90 -22.60 -7.76 -9.01
N PHE A 91 -22.38 -6.79 -8.12
CA PHE A 91 -23.02 -5.47 -8.14
C PHE A 91 -22.11 -4.40 -8.75
N LYS A 92 -22.22 -4.19 -10.07
CA LYS A 92 -21.26 -3.38 -10.86
C LYS A 92 -21.24 -1.88 -10.55
N ASN A 93 -22.33 -1.30 -10.07
CA ASN A 93 -22.47 0.15 -9.87
C ASN A 93 -22.52 0.51 -8.38
N ARG A 94 -21.35 0.60 -7.74
CA ARG A 94 -21.24 1.05 -6.36
C ARG A 94 -21.35 2.58 -6.27
N GLU A 95 -22.23 3.08 -5.41
CA GLU A 95 -22.24 4.49 -5.00
C GLU A 95 -21.06 4.79 -4.05
N PRO A 96 -20.18 5.78 -4.35
CA PRO A 96 -18.96 6.02 -3.58
C PRO A 96 -19.20 6.43 -2.12
N ASN A 97 -20.24 7.24 -1.88
CA ASN A 97 -20.49 7.90 -0.59
C ASN A 97 -21.65 7.25 0.21
N ALA A 98 -21.97 6.00 -0.09
CA ALA A 98 -23.03 5.25 0.58
C ALA A 98 -22.48 4.16 1.51
N PHE A 99 -23.22 3.87 2.58
CA PHE A 99 -22.96 2.70 3.42
C PHE A 99 -23.49 1.42 2.78
N TYR A 100 -22.80 0.31 3.06
CA TYR A 100 -23.21 -1.04 2.69
C TYR A 100 -23.22 -1.90 3.96
N VAL A 101 -24.40 -2.09 4.53
CA VAL A 101 -24.61 -2.79 5.81
C VAL A 101 -25.06 -4.22 5.52
N PHE A 102 -24.18 -5.18 5.75
CA PHE A 102 -24.48 -6.61 5.62
C PHE A 102 -25.12 -7.12 6.91
N VAL A 103 -26.39 -7.51 6.84
CA VAL A 103 -27.12 -8.03 8.01
C VAL A 103 -27.10 -9.56 7.97
N ILE A 104 -26.51 -10.16 8.99
CA ILE A 104 -26.23 -11.60 9.10
C ILE A 104 -27.08 -12.24 10.23
N PRO A 105 -27.22 -13.59 10.29
CA PRO A 105 -27.95 -14.26 11.37
C PRO A 105 -27.34 -14.10 12.77
N GLY A 106 -26.04 -13.78 12.86
CA GLY A 106 -25.30 -13.61 14.11
C GLY A 106 -23.92 -14.28 14.10
N PHE A 107 -23.03 -13.79 14.95
CA PHE A 107 -21.66 -14.31 15.15
C PHE A 107 -21.62 -15.50 16.13
N ASN A 108 -20.48 -16.21 16.16
CA ASN A 108 -20.22 -17.30 17.11
C ASN A 108 -20.25 -16.82 18.58
N ASN A 109 -19.79 -15.60 18.86
CA ASN A 109 -19.97 -14.95 20.15
C ASN A 109 -21.30 -14.17 20.14
N PRO A 110 -22.32 -14.57 20.93
CA PRO A 110 -23.62 -13.90 20.97
C PRO A 110 -23.59 -12.50 21.58
N ALA A 111 -22.48 -12.09 22.21
CA ALA A 111 -22.30 -10.72 22.69
C ALA A 111 -21.94 -9.72 21.58
N LEU A 112 -21.72 -10.18 20.34
CA LEU A 112 -21.41 -9.32 19.19
C LEU A 112 -22.67 -9.04 18.37
N ASN A 113 -23.22 -7.83 18.53
CA ASN A 113 -24.42 -7.37 17.80
C ASN A 113 -24.12 -6.83 16.39
N GLY A 114 -22.84 -6.53 16.09
CA GLY A 114 -22.40 -5.89 14.86
C GLY A 114 -20.87 -5.86 14.78
N PHE A 115 -20.35 -5.45 13.63
CA PHE A 115 -18.93 -5.14 13.47
C PHE A 115 -18.67 -4.20 12.28
N SER A 116 -17.90 -3.15 12.55
CA SER A 116 -17.33 -2.22 11.59
C SER A 116 -15.90 -1.89 12.01
N ILE A 117 -15.07 -1.49 11.05
CA ILE A 117 -13.73 -0.98 11.34
C ILE A 117 -13.85 0.51 11.57
N PRO A 118 -13.29 1.05 12.66
CA PRO A 118 -13.39 2.47 12.92
C PRO A 118 -12.61 3.27 11.87
N SER A 119 -13.15 4.43 11.48
CA SER A 119 -12.33 5.52 10.96
C SER A 119 -11.12 5.75 11.89
N PRO A 120 -9.94 6.19 11.40
CA PRO A 120 -8.78 6.48 12.25
C PRO A 120 -9.06 7.30 13.51
N SER A 121 -10.18 8.04 13.54
CA SER A 121 -10.67 8.92 14.60
C SER A 121 -11.55 8.30 15.72
N GLY A 122 -11.30 7.07 16.23
CA GLY A 122 -11.79 6.62 17.57
C GLY A 122 -12.25 5.15 17.71
N ASN A 123 -12.91 4.76 18.82
CA ASN A 123 -13.09 3.34 19.24
C ASN A 123 -14.45 2.97 19.91
N LEU A 124 -15.08 1.93 19.32
CA LEU A 124 -16.05 0.86 19.68
C LEU A 124 -17.49 1.04 20.26
N SER A 125 -18.40 0.24 19.64
CA SER A 125 -19.69 -0.40 20.08
C SER A 125 -21.02 0.32 19.78
N SER A 126 -22.18 -0.34 19.52
CA SER A 126 -22.45 -1.70 18.93
C SER A 126 -23.93 -2.01 18.48
N SER A 127 -24.42 -1.63 17.27
CA SER A 127 -25.48 -2.39 16.54
C SER A 127 -25.64 -2.07 15.03
N ILE A 128 -26.49 -1.09 14.64
CA ILE A 128 -26.46 -0.48 13.28
C ILE A 128 -26.17 1.01 13.42
N ALA A 129 -27.01 1.80 14.07
CA ALA A 129 -26.74 3.22 14.29
C ALA A 129 -25.39 3.42 15.00
N GLU A 130 -25.10 2.58 15.99
CA GLU A 130 -23.83 2.60 16.72
C GLU A 130 -22.65 2.02 15.92
N GLU A 131 -22.87 1.10 14.97
CA GLU A 131 -21.81 0.66 14.04
C GLU A 131 -21.54 1.71 12.94
N LEU A 132 -22.53 2.51 12.55
CA LEU A 132 -22.32 3.69 11.71
C LEU A 132 -21.53 4.75 12.49
N LEU A 133 -21.87 5.00 13.76
CA LEU A 133 -21.08 5.88 14.64
C LEU A 133 -19.65 5.37 14.83
N HIS A 134 -19.48 4.06 15.02
CA HIS A 134 -18.17 3.44 15.11
C HIS A 134 -17.38 3.56 13.81
N SER A 135 -18.03 3.38 12.65
CA SER A 135 -17.44 3.66 11.33
C SER A 135 -17.02 5.13 11.19
N PHE A 136 -17.74 6.06 11.81
CA PHE A 136 -17.35 7.47 11.93
C PHE A 136 -16.26 7.75 13.00
N GLY A 137 -15.84 6.73 13.76
CA GLY A 137 -14.88 6.81 14.87
C GLY A 137 -15.47 7.30 16.19
N ILE A 138 -16.77 7.61 16.24
CA ILE A 138 -17.40 8.23 17.42
C ILE A 138 -17.60 7.21 18.53
N LYS A 139 -17.22 7.60 19.74
CA LYS A 139 -17.45 6.81 20.94
C LYS A 139 -18.89 7.01 21.45
N PRO A 140 -19.60 5.94 21.84
CA PRO A 140 -20.74 6.06 22.73
C PRO A 140 -20.26 6.61 24.08
N GLU A 141 -20.95 7.62 24.59
CA GLU A 141 -20.76 8.05 25.98
C GLU A 141 -21.53 7.05 26.87
N LYS A 142 -20.79 6.12 27.50
CA LYS A 142 -21.31 5.38 28.65
C LYS A 142 -21.36 6.34 29.84
N ASP A 143 -22.50 6.98 30.05
CA ASP A 143 -22.72 7.79 31.26
C ASP A 143 -22.71 6.88 32.48
N SER A 144 -21.70 7.05 33.34
CA SER A 144 -21.46 6.24 34.55
C SER A 144 -22.51 6.45 35.66
N LEU A 145 -23.61 7.14 35.38
CA LEU A 145 -24.61 7.60 36.36
C LEU A 145 -26.06 7.24 35.98
N ALA A 146 -26.27 6.47 34.91
CA ALA A 146 -27.59 6.04 34.45
C ALA A 146 -27.71 4.51 34.38
N GLN A 147 -27.58 3.85 35.54
CA GLN A 147 -28.37 2.63 35.74
C GLN A 147 -29.85 3.05 35.78
N ASP A 148 -30.72 2.23 35.18
CA ASP A 148 -32.19 2.38 35.16
C ASP A 148 -32.81 3.50 34.28
N SER A 149 -32.13 3.95 33.23
CA SER A 149 -32.83 4.62 32.11
C SER A 149 -32.34 4.16 30.74
N ILE A 150 -33.25 4.24 29.75
CA ILE A 150 -33.14 3.69 28.39
C ILE A 150 -31.76 4.04 27.79
N PRO A 151 -31.01 3.09 27.19
CA PRO A 151 -29.72 3.38 26.56
C PRO A 151 -29.89 4.54 25.58
N ASN A 152 -29.10 5.59 25.78
CA ASN A 152 -29.42 6.93 25.28
C ASN A 152 -29.38 6.96 23.75
N LEU A 153 -30.55 6.77 23.14
CA LEU A 153 -30.72 6.32 21.76
C LEU A 153 -30.35 7.39 20.71
N PHE A 154 -30.04 8.60 21.16
CA PHE A 154 -29.82 9.78 20.33
C PHE A 154 -28.52 10.51 20.70
N LEU A 155 -27.92 11.15 19.70
CA LEU A 155 -26.60 11.78 19.81
C LEU A 155 -26.53 12.91 20.84
N SER A 156 -25.43 12.99 21.59
CA SER A 156 -25.08 14.18 22.38
C SER A 156 -24.67 15.34 21.45
N TRP A 157 -24.77 16.60 21.91
CA TRP A 157 -24.41 17.75 21.07
C TRP A 157 -22.92 17.76 20.68
N LYS A 158 -22.07 17.25 21.56
CA LYS A 158 -20.66 16.96 21.31
C LYS A 158 -20.47 15.93 20.18
N GLN A 159 -21.20 14.81 20.20
CA GLN A 159 -21.17 13.83 19.10
C GLN A 159 -21.70 14.44 17.78
N CYS A 160 -22.73 15.29 17.81
CA CYS A 160 -23.18 16.04 16.64
C CYS A 160 -22.09 16.97 16.08
N LEU A 161 -21.37 17.69 16.95
CA LEU A 161 -20.24 18.53 16.56
C LEU A 161 -19.08 17.71 15.97
N GLU A 162 -18.77 16.53 16.52
CA GLU A 162 -17.74 15.62 16.01
C GLU A 162 -18.12 15.06 14.62
N LEU A 163 -19.37 14.62 14.41
CA LEU A 163 -19.90 14.21 13.11
C LEU A 163 -19.82 15.31 12.04
N ARG A 164 -19.96 16.57 12.45
CA ARG A 164 -20.07 17.71 11.52
C ARG A 164 -18.76 18.46 11.28
N LYS A 165 -17.75 18.27 12.13
CA LYS A 165 -16.40 18.79 11.93
C LYS A 165 -15.53 17.87 11.04
N ASN A 166 -15.84 16.58 10.98
CA ASN A 166 -15.07 15.60 10.19
C ASN A 166 -15.80 15.21 8.89
N PRO A 167 -15.08 15.04 7.76
CA PRO A 167 -15.57 14.28 6.62
C PRO A 167 -16.05 12.89 7.01
N LEU A 168 -17.15 12.49 6.40
CA LEU A 168 -17.73 11.17 6.60
C LEU A 168 -17.09 10.21 5.58
N HIS A 169 -16.03 9.51 6.02
CA HIS A 169 -15.32 8.52 5.22
C HIS A 169 -15.69 7.09 5.63
N PHE A 170 -15.57 6.13 4.70
CA PHE A 170 -16.06 4.76 4.87
C PHE A 170 -14.96 3.73 4.58
N GLY A 171 -14.44 3.10 5.63
CA GLY A 171 -13.53 1.95 5.51
C GLY A 171 -14.26 0.69 5.06
N ILE A 172 -13.85 0.11 3.92
CA ILE A 172 -14.45 -1.12 3.36
C ILE A 172 -13.51 -2.32 3.45
N TYR A 173 -12.21 -2.04 3.46
CA TYR A 173 -11.13 -2.99 3.58
C TYR A 173 -10.35 -2.68 4.85
N ASP A 174 -9.88 -3.71 5.55
CA ASP A 174 -8.92 -3.53 6.63
C ASP A 174 -7.49 -3.24 6.12
N ASP A 175 -6.69 -2.59 6.96
CA ASP A 175 -5.32 -2.16 6.64
C ASP A 175 -4.36 -3.34 6.35
N TYR A 176 -4.75 -4.57 6.70
CA TYR A 176 -3.99 -5.81 6.53
C TYR A 176 -4.51 -6.67 5.36
N GLU A 177 -5.60 -6.30 4.70
CA GLU A 177 -6.15 -7.06 3.57
C GLU A 177 -5.23 -7.02 2.35
N PHE A 178 -5.34 -8.05 1.50
CA PHE A 178 -4.82 -7.95 0.14
C PHE A 178 -5.95 -7.54 -0.80
N VAL A 179 -6.03 -6.24 -1.13
CA VAL A 179 -7.01 -5.73 -2.09
C VAL A 179 -6.52 -6.02 -3.51
N ARG A 180 -7.29 -6.80 -4.28
CA ARG A 180 -6.93 -7.22 -5.64
C ARG A 180 -6.86 -6.02 -6.60
N THR A 181 -5.66 -5.66 -7.03
CA THR A 181 -5.45 -4.64 -8.07
C THR A 181 -5.15 -5.26 -9.44
N ASN A 182 -5.17 -4.42 -10.47
CA ASN A 182 -4.69 -4.77 -11.81
C ASN A 182 -3.23 -4.34 -12.08
N ASN A 183 -2.51 -3.93 -11.05
CA ASN A 183 -1.09 -3.57 -11.13
C ASN A 183 -0.23 -4.54 -10.30
N GLY A 184 1.08 -4.55 -10.55
CA GLY A 184 2.00 -5.55 -10.05
C GLY A 184 2.81 -6.17 -11.18
N LEU A 185 4.10 -6.40 -10.95
CA LEU A 185 5.05 -6.92 -11.96
C LEU A 185 4.79 -8.39 -12.33
N VAL A 186 4.20 -9.19 -11.44
CA VAL A 186 3.92 -10.62 -11.65
C VAL A 186 2.42 -10.88 -11.68
N ALA A 187 1.90 -11.40 -12.78
CA ALA A 187 0.52 -11.85 -12.88
C ALA A 187 0.43 -13.38 -12.71
N TYR A 188 -0.53 -13.82 -11.91
CA TYR A 188 -0.68 -15.23 -11.55
C TYR A 188 -1.85 -15.88 -12.30
N TYR A 189 -1.61 -17.04 -12.89
CA TYR A 189 -2.59 -17.77 -13.70
C TYR A 189 -2.64 -19.24 -13.30
N PHE A 190 -3.86 -19.77 -13.13
CA PHE A 190 -4.08 -21.16 -12.75
C PHE A 190 -5.14 -21.80 -13.65
N TRP A 191 -4.90 -23.01 -14.13
CA TRP A 191 -5.91 -23.78 -14.88
C TRP A 191 -5.70 -25.30 -14.73
N LYS A 192 -6.66 -26.08 -15.24
CA LYS A 192 -6.59 -27.54 -15.32
C LYS A 192 -6.39 -27.98 -16.77
N GLU A 193 -5.49 -28.93 -17.02
CA GLU A 193 -5.29 -29.53 -18.34
C GLU A 193 -5.62 -31.03 -18.33
N ASN A 194 -6.25 -31.49 -19.42
CA ASN A 194 -6.43 -32.92 -19.67
C ASN A 194 -5.14 -33.57 -20.23
N LYS A 195 -5.18 -34.89 -20.51
CA LYS A 195 -4.01 -35.63 -21.08
C LYS A 195 -3.49 -35.02 -22.39
N ASN A 196 -4.33 -34.32 -23.16
CA ASN A 196 -4.01 -33.74 -24.47
C ASN A 196 -3.60 -32.25 -24.40
N LYS A 197 -3.34 -31.74 -23.19
CA LYS A 197 -3.08 -30.31 -22.89
C LYS A 197 -4.24 -29.38 -23.27
N GLU A 198 -5.47 -29.89 -23.20
CA GLU A 198 -6.69 -29.11 -23.45
C GLU A 198 -7.27 -28.61 -22.13
N ILE A 199 -7.75 -27.38 -22.18
CA ILE A 199 -8.49 -26.69 -21.15
C ILE A 199 -9.95 -26.68 -21.60
N SER A 200 -10.85 -27.25 -20.79
CA SER A 200 -12.30 -27.15 -21.02
C SER A 200 -12.76 -25.72 -20.76
N ILE A 201 -13.53 -25.14 -21.68
CA ILE A 201 -14.04 -23.77 -21.61
C ILE A 201 -15.54 -23.72 -21.86
N ASP A 202 -16.20 -22.70 -21.29
CA ASP A 202 -17.46 -22.18 -21.80
C ASP A 202 -17.17 -21.35 -23.06
N SER A 203 -17.98 -21.55 -24.10
CA SER A 203 -17.88 -20.81 -25.37
C SER A 203 -18.16 -19.31 -25.22
N LEU A 204 -19.06 -18.93 -24.29
CA LEU A 204 -19.42 -17.54 -24.01
C LEU A 204 -18.33 -16.86 -23.16
N ASN A 205 -17.93 -17.55 -22.07
CA ASN A 205 -16.98 -17.05 -21.08
C ASN A 205 -15.71 -17.93 -20.98
N PRO A 206 -14.86 -17.99 -22.03
CA PRO A 206 -13.72 -18.90 -22.06
C PRO A 206 -12.66 -18.61 -20.98
N LEU A 207 -12.63 -17.37 -20.47
CA LEU A 207 -11.78 -16.96 -19.37
C LEU A 207 -12.18 -17.55 -18.00
N ASN A 208 -13.36 -18.15 -17.83
CA ASN A 208 -13.74 -18.79 -16.56
C ASN A 208 -12.86 -20.01 -16.25
N ALA A 209 -12.24 -20.62 -17.25
CA ALA A 209 -11.32 -21.75 -17.06
C ALA A 209 -9.90 -21.35 -16.62
N ILE A 210 -9.56 -20.06 -16.67
CA ILE A 210 -8.25 -19.51 -16.27
C ILE A 210 -8.47 -18.66 -15.01
N ILE A 211 -8.11 -19.18 -13.84
CA ILE A 211 -8.19 -18.40 -12.59
C ILE A 211 -7.04 -17.39 -12.56
N ARG A 212 -7.35 -16.13 -12.22
CA ARG A 212 -6.45 -14.96 -12.29
C ARG A 212 -6.49 -14.16 -10.98
N PRO A 213 -6.10 -14.78 -9.84
CA PRO A 213 -6.52 -14.27 -8.53
C PRO A 213 -5.94 -12.89 -8.22
N TYR A 214 -4.70 -12.61 -8.62
CA TYR A 214 -4.04 -11.34 -8.32
C TYR A 214 -2.78 -11.10 -9.15
N LYS A 215 -2.26 -9.88 -9.07
CA LYS A 215 -0.88 -9.52 -9.41
C LYS A 215 -0.12 -9.18 -8.12
N THR A 216 1.20 -9.32 -8.12
CA THR A 216 2.09 -8.85 -7.04
C THR A 216 3.39 -8.29 -7.62
N ASN A 217 4.30 -7.80 -6.78
CA ASN A 217 5.65 -7.36 -7.18
C ASN A 217 6.75 -8.43 -6.96
N ALA A 218 6.35 -9.67 -6.70
CA ALA A 218 7.25 -10.78 -6.38
C ALA A 218 6.85 -12.07 -7.13
N VAL A 219 7.72 -13.07 -7.15
CA VAL A 219 7.39 -14.45 -7.56
C VAL A 219 7.36 -15.36 -6.33
N PHE A 220 6.53 -16.41 -6.37
CA PHE A 220 6.48 -17.41 -5.30
C PHE A 220 7.29 -18.65 -5.68
N ARG A 221 8.40 -18.90 -4.98
CA ARG A 221 9.24 -20.09 -5.14
C ARG A 221 8.82 -21.16 -4.13
N TYR A 222 8.37 -22.31 -4.62
CA TYR A 222 8.08 -23.47 -3.76
C TYR A 222 9.35 -23.98 -3.07
N LEU A 223 9.28 -24.27 -1.76
CA LEU A 223 10.45 -24.51 -0.91
C LEU A 223 10.87 -25.98 -0.77
N ASP A 224 9.95 -26.93 -1.00
CA ASP A 224 10.28 -28.35 -0.98
C ASP A 224 10.93 -28.76 -2.32
N ILE A 225 12.20 -28.39 -2.41
CA ILE A 225 13.12 -28.63 -3.53
C ILE A 225 13.55 -30.09 -3.52
N SER A 226 13.34 -30.80 -4.63
CA SER A 226 13.64 -32.24 -4.75
C SER A 226 15.13 -32.57 -4.64
N ASN A 227 16.02 -31.62 -4.95
CA ASN A 227 17.45 -31.78 -4.75
C ASN A 227 17.83 -31.34 -3.33
N TRP A 228 18.10 -32.32 -2.45
CA TRP A 228 18.49 -32.14 -1.06
C TRP A 228 19.64 -31.13 -0.87
N PHE A 229 20.62 -31.09 -1.78
CA PHE A 229 21.80 -30.21 -1.70
C PHE A 229 21.43 -28.72 -1.77
N PHE A 230 20.33 -28.40 -2.47
CA PHE A 230 19.80 -27.04 -2.61
C PHE A 230 18.55 -26.79 -1.75
N LYS A 231 18.07 -27.78 -0.98
CA LYS A 231 16.90 -27.63 -0.11
C LYS A 231 17.22 -26.68 1.06
N PRO A 232 16.43 -25.59 1.26
CA PRO A 232 16.60 -24.69 2.39
C PRO A 232 16.50 -25.44 3.72
N GLN A 233 17.40 -25.13 4.66
CA GLN A 233 17.47 -25.74 5.99
C GLN A 233 17.07 -24.74 7.08
N PHE A 234 17.55 -23.50 6.98
CA PHE A 234 17.26 -22.44 7.96
C PHE A 234 17.44 -21.04 7.34
N LEU A 235 17.00 -20.01 8.08
CA LEU A 235 17.03 -18.62 7.67
C LEU A 235 18.09 -17.85 8.48
N VAL A 236 18.97 -17.10 7.81
CA VAL A 236 19.96 -16.20 8.45
C VAL A 236 19.90 -14.85 7.76
N PHE A 237 19.67 -13.77 8.49
CA PHE A 237 19.49 -12.40 7.95
C PHE A 237 18.53 -12.36 6.74
N GLN A 238 17.37 -13.02 6.85
CA GLN A 238 16.37 -13.17 5.78
C GLN A 238 16.86 -13.88 4.50
N LYS A 239 18.05 -14.51 4.52
CA LYS A 239 18.55 -15.39 3.44
C LYS A 239 18.35 -16.86 3.82
N GLN A 240 17.89 -17.65 2.87
CA GLN A 240 17.74 -19.09 3.03
C GLN A 240 19.09 -19.79 2.82
N ILE A 241 19.56 -20.49 3.84
CA ILE A 241 20.78 -21.29 3.79
C ILE A 241 20.42 -22.73 3.43
N CYS A 242 21.26 -23.35 2.61
CA CYS A 242 21.12 -24.73 2.16
C CYS A 242 22.49 -25.43 2.18
N ILE A 243 22.50 -26.74 1.99
CA ILE A 243 23.70 -27.58 2.17
C ILE A 243 24.83 -27.14 1.23
N ALA A 244 24.52 -26.73 -0.01
CA ALA A 244 25.50 -26.15 -0.94
C ALA A 244 26.30 -24.97 -0.35
N HIS A 245 25.65 -24.05 0.37
CA HIS A 245 26.34 -22.94 1.04
C HIS A 245 27.26 -23.46 2.16
N LEU A 246 26.77 -24.40 2.97
CA LEU A 246 27.54 -24.98 4.08
C LEU A 246 28.77 -25.74 3.58
N THR A 247 28.65 -26.50 2.49
CA THR A 247 29.77 -27.19 1.85
C THR A 247 30.83 -26.21 1.36
N VAL A 248 30.44 -25.11 0.68
CA VAL A 248 31.41 -24.10 0.22
C VAL A 248 32.07 -23.37 1.39
N ILE A 249 31.32 -23.00 2.44
CA ILE A 249 31.87 -22.36 3.64
C ILE A 249 32.87 -23.30 4.33
N SER A 250 32.52 -24.57 4.51
CA SER A 250 33.39 -25.58 5.14
C SER A 250 34.66 -25.81 4.32
N LEU A 251 34.54 -26.01 3.00
CA LEU A 251 35.69 -26.20 2.11
C LEU A 251 36.61 -24.97 2.11
N THR A 252 36.03 -23.77 2.06
CA THR A 252 36.77 -22.51 2.12
C THR A 252 37.52 -22.38 3.44
N LEU A 253 36.88 -22.69 4.58
CA LEU A 253 37.49 -22.61 5.90
C LEU A 253 38.63 -23.64 6.07
N LEU A 254 38.47 -24.86 5.56
CA LEU A 254 39.53 -25.88 5.53
C LEU A 254 40.73 -25.42 4.69
N LEU A 255 40.49 -24.88 3.50
CA LEU A 255 41.55 -24.32 2.64
C LEU A 255 42.26 -23.14 3.32
N LEU A 256 41.52 -22.20 3.93
CA LEU A 256 42.09 -21.07 4.67
C LEU A 256 42.96 -21.54 5.85
N ILE A 257 42.57 -22.58 6.59
CA ILE A 257 43.39 -23.16 7.67
C ILE A 257 44.65 -23.83 7.11
N PHE A 258 44.54 -24.61 6.03
CA PHE A 258 45.67 -25.26 5.39
C PHE A 258 46.71 -24.26 4.86
N PHE A 259 46.27 -23.25 4.11
CA PHE A 259 47.15 -22.19 3.61
C PHE A 259 47.71 -21.34 4.74
N ARG A 260 46.92 -21.01 5.79
CA ARG A 260 47.42 -20.31 6.98
C ARG A 260 48.58 -21.06 7.63
N ARG A 261 48.48 -22.38 7.80
CA ARG A 261 49.57 -23.21 8.36
C ARG A 261 50.83 -23.13 7.48
N LYS A 262 50.72 -23.39 6.17
CA LYS A 262 51.87 -23.35 5.25
C LYS A 262 52.51 -21.96 5.11
N ILE A 263 51.71 -20.89 5.07
CA ILE A 263 52.21 -19.51 4.93
C ILE A 263 52.86 -19.03 6.22
N ASN A 264 52.27 -19.29 7.38
CA ASN A 264 52.90 -18.93 8.67
C ASN A 264 54.27 -19.60 8.85
N LEU A 265 54.40 -20.88 8.47
CA LEU A 265 55.68 -21.62 8.50
C LEU A 265 56.75 -21.06 7.55
N LYS A 266 56.36 -20.40 6.44
CA LYS A 266 57.29 -19.67 5.57
C LYS A 266 57.65 -18.30 6.16
N ILE A 267 56.67 -17.57 6.71
CA ILE A 267 56.89 -16.26 7.35
C ILE A 267 57.93 -16.35 8.47
N THR A 268 57.93 -17.38 9.31
CA THR A 268 58.92 -17.51 10.39
C THR A 268 60.35 -17.78 9.91
N LYS A 269 60.53 -18.24 8.66
CA LYS A 269 61.84 -18.61 8.07
C LYS A 269 62.39 -17.60 7.05
N SER A 270 61.70 -16.48 6.81
CA SER A 270 62.01 -15.54 5.72
C SER A 270 62.55 -14.19 6.18
N ALA A 271 63.32 -13.53 5.31
CA ALA A 271 63.78 -12.15 5.50
C ALA A 271 62.61 -11.13 5.48
N PHE A 272 62.82 -9.89 5.93
CA PHE A 272 61.75 -8.89 6.13
C PHE A 272 60.87 -8.64 4.88
N VAL A 273 61.47 -8.40 3.72
CA VAL A 273 60.73 -8.13 2.46
C VAL A 273 59.87 -9.34 2.06
N GLN A 274 60.43 -10.56 2.14
CA GLN A 274 59.70 -11.79 1.88
C GLN A 274 58.56 -12.02 2.90
N ARG A 275 58.78 -11.72 4.19
CA ARG A 275 57.73 -11.76 5.22
C ARG A 275 56.56 -10.83 4.90
N MET A 276 56.84 -9.64 4.37
CA MET A 276 55.79 -8.71 3.92
C MET A 276 55.04 -9.24 2.69
N SER A 277 55.74 -9.84 1.71
CA SER A 277 55.07 -10.47 0.56
C SER A 277 54.14 -11.63 0.98
N PHE A 278 54.55 -12.49 1.92
CA PHE A 278 53.69 -13.56 2.45
C PHE A 278 52.50 -13.04 3.27
N ARG A 279 52.62 -11.88 3.94
CA ARG A 279 51.49 -11.21 4.58
C ARG A 279 50.48 -10.68 3.54
N LEU A 280 50.95 -10.14 2.41
CA LEU A 280 50.09 -9.74 1.29
C LEU A 280 49.39 -10.95 0.66
N VAL A 281 50.10 -12.04 0.39
CA VAL A 281 49.51 -13.30 -0.12
C VAL A 281 48.42 -13.83 0.82
N LYS A 282 48.63 -13.75 2.15
CA LYS A 282 47.61 -14.10 3.13
C LYS A 282 46.35 -13.23 3.00
N LEU A 283 46.50 -11.91 2.82
CA LEU A 283 45.36 -10.99 2.59
C LEU A 283 44.61 -11.34 1.30
N VAL A 284 45.31 -11.59 0.20
CA VAL A 284 44.72 -12.02 -1.08
C VAL A 284 43.92 -13.32 -0.92
N ILE A 285 44.47 -14.31 -0.20
CA ILE A 285 43.77 -15.58 0.08
C ILE A 285 42.50 -15.37 0.92
N TRP A 286 42.50 -14.46 1.90
CA TRP A 286 41.28 -14.07 2.61
C TRP A 286 40.25 -13.41 1.69
N GLY A 287 40.68 -12.51 0.80
CA GLY A 287 39.82 -11.90 -0.22
C GLY A 287 39.18 -12.92 -1.16
N ILE A 288 39.96 -13.90 -1.63
CA ILE A 288 39.46 -15.02 -2.45
C ILE A 288 38.44 -15.86 -1.66
N GLY A 289 38.69 -16.13 -0.38
CA GLY A 289 37.74 -16.86 0.48
C GLY A 289 36.39 -16.16 0.61
N ILE A 290 36.39 -14.84 0.83
CA ILE A 290 35.17 -14.01 0.87
C ILE A 290 34.46 -14.04 -0.48
N LEU A 291 35.20 -13.93 -1.59
CA LEU A 291 34.65 -13.96 -2.95
C LEU A 291 34.03 -15.32 -3.30
N LEU A 292 34.63 -16.43 -2.87
CA LEU A 292 34.09 -17.79 -3.07
C LEU A 292 32.78 -17.99 -2.32
N ILE A 293 32.70 -17.56 -1.05
CA ILE A 293 31.47 -17.61 -0.27
C ILE A 293 30.38 -16.77 -0.95
N TYR A 294 30.67 -15.52 -1.32
CA TYR A 294 29.72 -14.66 -2.03
C TYR A 294 29.24 -15.26 -3.37
N SER A 295 30.17 -15.84 -4.14
CA SER A 295 29.86 -16.50 -5.41
C SER A 295 28.95 -17.72 -5.24
N SER A 296 29.04 -18.44 -4.11
CA SER A 296 28.13 -19.56 -3.81
C SER A 296 26.67 -19.11 -3.68
N PHE A 297 26.42 -17.96 -3.03
CA PHE A 297 25.08 -17.37 -2.95
C PHE A 297 24.56 -16.97 -4.33
N LEU A 298 25.41 -16.42 -5.20
CA LEU A 298 25.02 -16.10 -6.58
C LEU A 298 24.68 -17.38 -7.37
N ALA A 299 25.49 -18.43 -7.27
CA ALA A 299 25.27 -19.71 -7.96
C ALA A 299 23.99 -20.42 -7.49
N VAL A 300 23.73 -20.44 -6.18
CA VAL A 300 22.50 -21.03 -5.61
C VAL A 300 21.26 -20.23 -6.02
N ASN A 301 21.32 -18.89 -5.98
CA ASN A 301 20.22 -18.04 -6.48
C ASN A 301 19.98 -18.23 -7.99
N TYR A 302 21.03 -18.39 -8.78
CA TYR A 302 20.94 -18.71 -10.20
C TYR A 302 20.28 -20.07 -10.44
N TYR A 303 20.65 -21.10 -9.67
CA TYR A 303 20.00 -22.41 -9.70
C TYR A 303 18.51 -22.32 -9.39
N TYR A 304 18.11 -21.61 -8.33
CA TYR A 304 16.70 -21.41 -7.99
C TYR A 304 15.93 -20.72 -9.14
N ARG A 305 16.49 -19.66 -9.72
CA ARG A 305 15.86 -18.92 -10.82
C ARG A 305 15.73 -19.74 -12.10
N ASN A 306 16.75 -20.49 -12.50
CA ASN A 306 16.72 -21.24 -13.75
C ASN A 306 16.01 -22.60 -13.63
N SER A 307 16.06 -23.26 -12.46
CA SER A 307 15.50 -24.61 -12.27
C SER A 307 14.07 -24.62 -11.71
N TYR A 308 13.71 -23.69 -10.83
CA TYR A 308 12.39 -23.67 -10.17
C TYR A 308 11.42 -22.65 -10.76
N LEU A 309 11.90 -21.46 -11.13
CA LEU A 309 11.00 -20.43 -11.69
C LEU A 309 10.74 -20.62 -13.19
N LYS A 310 11.65 -21.24 -13.95
CA LYS A 310 11.50 -21.41 -15.42
C LYS A 310 10.37 -22.41 -15.77
N SER A 311 10.48 -23.65 -15.29
CA SER A 311 9.47 -24.70 -15.45
C SER A 311 9.79 -25.89 -14.52
N HIS A 312 8.91 -26.22 -13.58
CA HIS A 312 9.11 -27.31 -12.62
C HIS A 312 7.82 -28.10 -12.32
N LYS A 313 7.94 -29.42 -12.16
CA LYS A 313 6.83 -30.33 -11.83
C LYS A 313 6.85 -30.64 -10.33
N ILE A 314 5.79 -30.33 -9.62
CA ILE A 314 5.67 -30.57 -8.17
C ILE A 314 4.60 -31.63 -7.93
N ALA A 315 5.04 -32.80 -7.44
CA ALA A 315 4.15 -33.90 -7.07
C ALA A 315 3.48 -33.67 -5.71
N ALA A 316 4.18 -33.05 -4.75
CA ALA A 316 3.67 -32.76 -3.40
C ALA A 316 2.37 -31.92 -3.39
N LEU A 317 2.17 -31.08 -4.40
CA LEU A 317 0.97 -30.25 -4.52
C LEU A 317 -0.23 -30.96 -5.14
N ASN A 318 -0.12 -32.22 -5.61
CA ASN A 318 -1.17 -32.92 -6.37
C ASN A 318 -2.57 -32.87 -5.73
N ASN A 319 -2.62 -33.08 -4.42
CA ASN A 319 -3.86 -33.18 -3.67
C ASN A 319 -4.55 -31.82 -3.54
N TYR A 320 -3.80 -30.71 -3.58
CA TYR A 320 -4.34 -29.37 -3.46
C TYR A 320 -5.29 -29.04 -4.62
N GLN A 321 -6.45 -28.47 -4.35
CA GLN A 321 -7.25 -27.77 -5.34
C GLN A 321 -6.60 -26.43 -5.74
N LEU A 322 -7.04 -25.87 -6.87
CA LEU A 322 -6.49 -24.59 -7.34
C LEU A 322 -6.73 -23.46 -6.33
N THR A 323 -7.89 -23.44 -5.68
CA THR A 323 -8.26 -22.48 -4.62
C THR A 323 -7.38 -22.60 -3.38
N GLU A 324 -7.15 -23.83 -2.89
CA GLU A 324 -6.26 -24.11 -1.77
C GLU A 324 -4.81 -23.69 -2.05
N LEU A 325 -4.33 -23.93 -3.28
CA LEU A 325 -2.99 -23.50 -3.71
C LEU A 325 -2.87 -21.97 -3.75
N ILE A 326 -3.90 -21.27 -4.23
CA ILE A 326 -3.95 -19.81 -4.25
C ILE A 326 -3.87 -19.22 -2.84
N ALA A 327 -4.63 -19.79 -1.88
CA ALA A 327 -4.56 -19.40 -0.47
C ALA A 327 -3.17 -19.67 0.13
N ASN A 328 -2.55 -20.80 -0.20
CA ASN A 328 -1.24 -21.19 0.31
C ASN A 328 -0.05 -20.42 -0.27
N HIS A 329 -0.21 -19.57 -1.29
CA HIS A 329 0.90 -18.74 -1.77
C HIS A 329 1.45 -17.76 -0.71
N LYS A 330 0.64 -17.37 0.29
CA LYS A 330 1.10 -16.58 1.45
C LYS A 330 1.75 -17.43 2.54
N ASN A 331 1.70 -18.77 2.45
CA ASN A 331 2.26 -19.67 3.45
C ASN A 331 3.79 -19.74 3.29
N THR A 332 4.51 -19.06 4.18
CA THR A 332 5.98 -18.93 4.15
C THR A 332 6.73 -20.24 4.41
N ALA A 333 6.06 -21.27 4.95
CA ALA A 333 6.63 -22.62 5.07
C ALA A 333 6.62 -23.38 3.72
N LEU A 334 5.70 -23.06 2.82
CA LEU A 334 5.57 -23.68 1.49
C LEU A 334 6.23 -22.86 0.38
N PHE A 335 6.19 -21.52 0.47
CA PHE A 335 6.68 -20.60 -0.57
C PHE A 335 7.57 -19.49 0.00
N ALA A 336 8.71 -19.23 -0.65
CA ALA A 336 9.40 -17.95 -0.51
C ALA A 336 8.88 -16.94 -1.54
N SER A 337 8.72 -15.70 -1.09
CA SER A 337 8.52 -14.54 -1.96
C SER A 337 9.88 -13.98 -2.41
N GLU A 338 10.07 -13.77 -3.70
CA GLU A 338 11.23 -13.06 -4.27
C GLU A 338 10.76 -11.83 -5.06
N GLU A 339 11.12 -10.62 -4.61
CA GLU A 339 10.92 -9.38 -5.40
C GLU A 339 11.52 -9.51 -6.81
N THR A 340 10.81 -8.98 -7.81
CA THR A 340 11.28 -8.90 -9.19
C THR A 340 11.29 -7.46 -9.69
N THR A 341 12.11 -7.18 -10.69
CA THR A 341 12.12 -5.93 -11.45
C THR A 341 11.55 -6.10 -12.87
N GLU A 342 11.25 -7.34 -13.28
CA GLU A 342 10.72 -7.73 -14.59
C GLU A 342 9.20 -7.92 -14.55
N ILE A 343 8.49 -7.41 -15.56
CA ILE A 343 7.07 -7.72 -15.79
C ILE A 343 6.96 -9.11 -16.44
N GLN A 344 6.37 -10.07 -15.74
CA GLN A 344 6.30 -11.49 -16.13
C GLN A 344 5.02 -12.17 -15.61
N SER A 345 4.73 -13.39 -16.07
CA SER A 345 3.62 -14.20 -15.58
C SER A 345 4.14 -15.40 -14.79
N GLN A 346 3.45 -15.80 -13.72
CA GLN A 346 3.69 -17.09 -13.07
C GLN A 346 2.47 -17.99 -13.27
N ILE A 347 2.68 -19.14 -13.90
CA ILE A 347 1.63 -20.02 -14.41
C ILE A 347 1.65 -21.34 -13.65
N TYR A 348 0.48 -21.81 -13.23
CA TYR A 348 0.25 -23.04 -12.48
C TYR A 348 -0.76 -23.92 -13.20
N ILE A 349 -0.31 -25.08 -13.69
CA ILE A 349 -1.14 -25.99 -14.47
C ILE A 349 -1.35 -27.27 -13.66
N LYS A 350 -2.58 -27.54 -13.23
CA LYS A 350 -2.95 -28.83 -12.61
C LYS A 350 -3.18 -29.87 -13.70
N THR A 351 -2.34 -30.90 -13.73
CA THR A 351 -2.57 -32.10 -14.55
C THR A 351 -3.17 -33.22 -13.69
N LYS A 352 -3.42 -34.40 -14.29
CA LYS A 352 -3.83 -35.60 -13.52
C LYS A 352 -2.74 -36.19 -12.59
N LYS A 353 -1.46 -35.80 -12.74
CA LYS A 353 -0.32 -36.45 -12.03
C LYS A 353 0.67 -35.50 -11.35
N ASN A 354 0.62 -34.20 -11.66
CA ASN A 354 1.49 -33.18 -11.05
C ASN A 354 0.90 -31.78 -11.28
N TYR A 355 1.31 -30.84 -10.44
CA TYR A 355 1.31 -29.43 -10.79
C TYR A 355 2.56 -29.11 -11.63
N LEU A 356 2.38 -28.31 -12.68
CA LEU A 356 3.47 -27.69 -13.42
C LEU A 356 3.46 -26.19 -13.14
N ILE A 357 4.52 -25.68 -12.52
CA ILE A 357 4.78 -24.24 -12.40
C ILE A 357 5.68 -23.83 -13.56
N GLN A 358 5.41 -22.72 -14.23
CA GLN A 358 6.29 -22.16 -15.27
C GLN A 358 6.28 -20.63 -15.30
N LYS A 359 7.42 -20.02 -15.68
CA LYS A 359 7.51 -18.59 -16.01
C LYS A 359 6.90 -18.36 -17.38
N GLY A 360 5.89 -17.49 -17.43
CA GLY A 360 5.38 -16.91 -18.66
C GLY A 360 5.91 -15.49 -18.86
N PHE A 361 5.85 -15.02 -20.11
CA PHE A 361 5.99 -13.62 -20.44
C PHE A 361 4.67 -12.85 -20.23
N LYS A 362 4.67 -11.56 -20.57
CA LYS A 362 3.54 -10.63 -20.38
C LYS A 362 2.24 -11.05 -21.09
N VAL A 363 2.34 -11.60 -22.30
CA VAL A 363 1.19 -12.00 -23.12
C VAL A 363 1.08 -13.51 -23.15
N LEU A 364 -0.07 -14.07 -22.77
CA LEU A 364 -0.38 -15.50 -22.89
C LEU A 364 -1.25 -15.76 -24.11
N TYR A 365 -0.83 -16.68 -24.99
CA TYR A 365 -1.55 -17.03 -26.21
C TYR A 365 -2.19 -18.42 -26.08
N PHE A 366 -3.48 -18.47 -26.37
CA PHE A 366 -4.30 -19.68 -26.41
C PHE A 366 -4.89 -19.86 -27.81
N TYR A 367 -5.00 -21.11 -28.26
CA TYR A 367 -5.78 -21.47 -29.44
C TYR A 367 -7.06 -22.17 -29.02
N GLN A 368 -8.21 -21.66 -29.46
CA GLN A 368 -9.48 -22.37 -29.37
C GLN A 368 -9.47 -23.50 -30.42
N THR A 369 -9.67 -24.74 -29.96
CA THR A 369 -9.66 -25.95 -30.81
C THR A 369 -11.06 -26.47 -31.10
N SER A 370 -12.03 -26.11 -30.26
CA SER A 370 -13.46 -26.31 -30.48
C SER A 370 -14.23 -25.27 -29.66
N PRO A 371 -15.57 -25.11 -29.81
CA PRO A 371 -16.34 -24.18 -29.00
C PRO A 371 -16.13 -24.36 -27.48
N THR A 372 -15.87 -25.59 -27.03
CA THR A 372 -15.73 -25.97 -25.62
C THR A 372 -14.29 -26.30 -25.19
N LYS A 373 -13.27 -26.12 -26.04
CA LYS A 373 -11.88 -26.44 -25.72
C LYS A 373 -10.87 -25.41 -26.26
N MET A 374 -9.84 -25.13 -25.47
CA MET A 374 -8.65 -24.41 -25.92
C MET A 374 -7.34 -25.07 -25.45
N LYS A 375 -6.22 -24.70 -26.06
CA LYS A 375 -4.86 -25.11 -25.66
C LYS A 375 -3.99 -23.87 -25.40
N PHE A 376 -3.20 -23.89 -24.33
CA PHE A 376 -2.10 -22.93 -24.17
C PHE A 376 -1.04 -23.20 -25.23
N TYR A 377 -0.64 -22.17 -25.98
CA TYR A 377 0.32 -22.31 -27.08
C TYR A 377 1.70 -21.78 -26.72
N ARG A 378 1.78 -20.54 -26.23
CA ARG A 378 3.03 -19.88 -25.81
C ARG A 378 2.75 -18.63 -25.00
N SER A 379 3.80 -18.05 -24.44
CA SER A 379 3.79 -16.65 -24.00
C SER A 379 4.76 -15.78 -24.82
N SER A 380 4.61 -14.46 -24.78
CA SER A 380 5.55 -13.51 -25.41
C SER A 380 5.57 -12.15 -24.69
N ASN A 381 6.65 -11.39 -24.84
CA ASN A 381 6.73 -9.97 -24.45
C ASN A 381 6.07 -9.02 -25.46
N THR A 382 5.53 -9.56 -26.56
CA THR A 382 4.87 -8.79 -27.63
C THR A 382 3.41 -9.19 -27.77
N LEU A 383 2.54 -8.20 -27.92
CA LEU A 383 1.16 -8.36 -28.37
C LEU A 383 1.17 -8.32 -29.91
N LYS A 384 0.62 -9.37 -30.53
CA LYS A 384 0.64 -9.56 -32.00
C LYS A 384 -0.79 -9.60 -32.49
N LEU A 385 -1.28 -8.49 -33.02
CA LEU A 385 -2.67 -8.36 -33.48
C LEU A 385 -2.82 -9.03 -34.84
N LYS A 386 -3.75 -9.98 -34.97
CA LYS A 386 -3.94 -10.65 -36.26
C LYS A 386 -4.81 -9.81 -37.20
N GLY A 387 -4.18 -9.31 -38.26
CA GLY A 387 -4.83 -8.53 -39.33
C GLY A 387 -3.92 -7.44 -39.91
N LYS A 388 -2.98 -6.90 -39.12
CA LYS A 388 -2.17 -5.73 -39.52
C LYS A 388 -0.65 -5.93 -39.55
N GLN A 389 -0.15 -7.15 -39.37
CA GLN A 389 1.27 -7.47 -39.04
C GLN A 389 1.86 -6.74 -37.81
N ILE A 390 1.07 -5.93 -37.11
CA ILE A 390 1.48 -5.10 -35.97
C ILE A 390 1.97 -5.97 -34.80
N LYS A 391 3.19 -5.67 -34.33
CA LYS A 391 3.81 -6.23 -33.14
C LYS A 391 4.03 -5.09 -32.15
N LEU A 392 3.22 -5.02 -31.09
CA LEU A 392 3.38 -4.02 -30.02
C LEU A 392 4.18 -4.65 -28.87
N PRO A 393 5.20 -3.97 -28.32
CA PRO A 393 5.76 -4.32 -27.02
C PRO A 393 4.64 -4.26 -25.97
N ALA A 394 4.44 -5.34 -25.21
CA ALA A 394 3.41 -5.35 -24.17
C ALA A 394 3.90 -4.54 -22.94
N SER A 395 3.12 -3.53 -22.56
CA SER A 395 3.39 -2.73 -21.36
C SER A 395 2.85 -3.38 -20.08
N THR A 396 1.74 -4.12 -20.16
CA THR A 396 1.17 -4.92 -19.06
C THR A 396 0.84 -6.34 -19.53
N HIS A 397 0.07 -7.09 -18.73
CA HIS A 397 -0.30 -8.48 -18.98
C HIS A 397 -1.59 -8.62 -19.78
N TYR A 398 -1.54 -9.50 -20.80
CA TYR A 398 -2.66 -9.76 -21.71
C TYR A 398 -2.90 -11.25 -21.91
N ILE A 399 -4.16 -11.63 -22.12
CA ILE A 399 -4.55 -12.96 -22.60
C ILE A 399 -5.10 -12.81 -24.02
N VAL A 400 -4.61 -13.63 -24.94
CA VAL A 400 -5.02 -13.63 -26.36
C VAL A 400 -5.59 -15.00 -26.70
N ILE A 401 -6.89 -15.06 -27.00
CA ILE A 401 -7.58 -16.28 -27.45
C ILE A 401 -7.79 -16.18 -28.96
N ARG A 402 -7.32 -17.17 -29.71
CA ARG A 402 -7.37 -17.20 -31.18
C ARG A 402 -8.16 -18.41 -31.67
N ASN A 403 -9.16 -18.19 -32.51
CA ASN A 403 -9.89 -19.25 -33.19
C ASN A 403 -9.28 -19.49 -34.59
N LYS A 404 -9.15 -20.75 -35.02
CA LYS A 404 -8.57 -21.13 -36.31
C LYS A 404 -9.57 -21.83 -37.24
N ASN A 405 -9.48 -21.57 -38.54
CA ASN A 405 -10.15 -22.37 -39.57
C ASN A 405 -9.45 -23.72 -39.77
N LYS A 406 -10.05 -24.60 -40.57
CA LYS A 406 -9.50 -25.92 -40.89
C LYS A 406 -8.14 -25.84 -41.59
N GLN A 407 -7.87 -24.74 -42.29
CA GLN A 407 -6.62 -24.40 -42.98
C GLN A 407 -5.53 -23.89 -42.03
N GLY A 408 -5.81 -23.75 -40.72
CA GLY A 408 -4.84 -23.35 -39.70
C GLY A 408 -4.58 -21.84 -39.62
N GLU A 409 -5.23 -21.04 -40.46
CA GLU A 409 -5.31 -19.59 -40.34
C GLU A 409 -6.22 -19.24 -39.16
N ILE A 410 -5.98 -18.10 -38.50
CA ILE A 410 -6.84 -17.61 -37.42
C ILE A 410 -7.89 -16.64 -37.95
N VAL A 411 -9.16 -16.90 -37.62
CA VAL A 411 -10.37 -16.24 -38.12
C VAL A 411 -10.81 -15.12 -37.18
N SER A 412 -10.66 -15.32 -35.86
CA SER A 412 -10.94 -14.32 -34.84
C SER A 412 -9.91 -14.36 -33.72
N GLU A 413 -9.69 -13.20 -33.11
CA GLU A 413 -8.80 -13.00 -31.97
C GLU A 413 -9.54 -12.14 -30.93
N ARG A 414 -9.63 -12.63 -29.69
CA ARG A 414 -10.18 -11.90 -28.54
C ARG A 414 -9.05 -11.64 -27.55
N ILE A 415 -8.90 -10.40 -27.13
CA ILE A 415 -7.78 -9.94 -26.30
C ILE A 415 -8.34 -9.36 -25.01
N TYR A 416 -7.79 -9.81 -23.88
CA TYR A 416 -8.26 -9.45 -22.55
C TYR A 416 -7.11 -8.93 -21.70
N ASN A 417 -7.43 -8.03 -20.78
CA ASN A 417 -6.55 -7.71 -19.66
C ASN A 417 -6.52 -8.85 -18.62
N HIS A 418 -5.72 -8.68 -17.57
CA HIS A 418 -5.65 -9.66 -16.47
C HIS A 418 -6.95 -9.78 -15.66
N LEU A 419 -7.75 -8.72 -15.52
CA LEU A 419 -9.06 -8.81 -14.87
C LEU A 419 -10.03 -9.71 -15.67
N GLY A 420 -9.86 -9.76 -16.99
CA GLY A 420 -10.70 -10.50 -17.94
C GLY A 420 -11.68 -9.63 -18.71
N ILE A 421 -11.49 -8.31 -18.69
CA ILE A 421 -12.19 -7.36 -19.55
C ILE A 421 -11.65 -7.51 -20.97
N GLU A 422 -12.53 -7.65 -21.95
CA GLU A 422 -12.14 -7.69 -23.36
C GLU A 422 -11.82 -6.28 -23.87
N ILE A 423 -10.65 -6.13 -24.49
CA ILE A 423 -10.09 -4.86 -24.97
C ILE A 423 -9.79 -4.88 -26.48
N THR A 424 -10.22 -5.94 -27.18
CA THR A 424 -9.95 -6.21 -28.61
C THR A 424 -10.14 -4.98 -29.50
N HIS A 425 -11.24 -4.25 -29.33
CA HIS A 425 -11.59 -3.07 -30.16
C HIS A 425 -10.91 -1.77 -29.71
N HIS A 426 -10.43 -1.68 -28.47
CA HIS A 426 -9.86 -0.47 -27.88
C HIS A 426 -8.34 -0.37 -28.04
N ILE A 427 -7.64 -1.49 -28.28
CA ILE A 427 -6.18 -1.57 -28.40
C ILE A 427 -5.57 -0.66 -29.49
N LEU A 428 -6.33 -0.34 -30.54
CA LEU A 428 -5.89 0.53 -31.64
C LEU A 428 -6.51 1.93 -31.59
N GLN A 429 -7.35 2.24 -30.59
CA GLN A 429 -7.91 3.56 -30.42
C GLN A 429 -6.87 4.51 -29.82
N LYS A 430 -6.92 5.78 -30.22
CA LYS A 430 -6.13 6.84 -29.59
C LYS A 430 -6.88 7.30 -28.34
N ASP A 431 -6.31 7.05 -27.18
CA ASP A 431 -6.84 7.51 -25.90
C ASP A 431 -6.74 9.05 -25.82
N PRO A 432 -7.74 9.77 -25.30
CA PRO A 432 -7.61 11.19 -24.99
C PRO A 432 -6.45 11.46 -24.03
N ILE A 433 -5.89 12.66 -24.13
CA ILE A 433 -4.87 13.18 -23.21
C ILE A 433 -5.48 13.32 -21.81
N LYS A 434 -4.82 12.80 -20.78
CA LYS A 434 -5.32 12.83 -19.40
C LYS A 434 -4.37 13.56 -18.45
N ARG A 435 -4.96 14.23 -17.46
CA ARG A 435 -4.31 14.69 -16.24
C ARG A 435 -4.36 13.57 -15.21
N ILE A 436 -3.18 13.04 -14.88
CA ILE A 436 -3.00 11.96 -13.92
C ILE A 436 -2.56 12.59 -12.59
N LEU A 437 -3.38 12.48 -11.55
CA LEU A 437 -3.03 12.92 -10.20
C LEU A 437 -2.67 11.72 -9.34
N VAL A 438 -1.48 11.76 -8.71
CA VAL A 438 -0.99 10.72 -7.82
C VAL A 438 -0.77 11.27 -6.42
N PHE A 439 -1.52 10.73 -5.45
CA PHE A 439 -1.27 10.95 -4.03
C PHE A 439 -0.29 9.90 -3.51
N VAL A 440 0.75 10.35 -2.81
CA VAL A 440 1.80 9.48 -2.24
C VAL A 440 1.94 9.79 -0.75
N ASN A 441 1.34 8.95 0.09
CA ASN A 441 1.28 9.14 1.54
C ASN A 441 2.66 8.91 2.21
N GLY A 442 2.77 9.35 3.45
CA GLY A 442 3.90 9.06 4.32
C GLY A 442 3.66 7.85 5.22
N TYR A 443 4.24 7.90 6.42
CA TYR A 443 4.05 6.91 7.47
C TYR A 443 2.58 6.85 7.93
N ARG A 444 2.03 5.63 8.00
CA ARG A 444 0.72 5.31 8.59
C ARG A 444 0.94 4.89 10.06
N PRO A 445 0.55 5.71 11.05
CA PRO A 445 0.74 5.36 12.45
C PRO A 445 -0.37 4.41 12.94
N VAL A 446 -0.02 3.45 13.80
CA VAL A 446 -0.99 2.53 14.45
C VAL A 446 -1.85 3.22 15.52
N SER A 447 -1.42 4.40 15.97
CA SER A 447 -2.18 5.33 16.82
C SER A 447 -2.06 6.76 16.29
N ILE A 448 -3.19 7.45 16.14
CA ILE A 448 -3.21 8.91 15.90
C ILE A 448 -3.30 9.71 17.22
N SER A 449 -3.05 9.07 18.37
CA SER A 449 -3.12 9.73 19.67
C SER A 449 -1.94 10.67 19.89
N ASN A 450 -2.25 11.92 20.24
CA ASN A 450 -1.27 12.90 20.74
C ASN A 450 -0.83 12.62 22.20
N ASP A 451 -1.41 11.60 22.84
CA ASP A 451 -1.07 11.13 24.18
C ASP A 451 -0.20 9.87 24.12
N PHE A 452 0.92 9.88 24.87
CA PHE A 452 1.95 8.84 24.82
C PHE A 452 1.51 7.51 25.45
N GLU A 453 0.83 7.53 26.60
CA GLU A 453 0.40 6.30 27.28
C GLU A 453 -0.61 5.56 26.39
N LYS A 454 -1.58 6.31 25.86
CA LYS A 454 -2.55 5.79 24.89
C LYS A 454 -1.90 5.31 23.59
N ASN A 455 -0.84 5.96 23.10
CA ASN A 455 -0.09 5.51 21.92
C ASN A 455 0.67 4.19 22.21
N MET A 456 1.27 4.05 23.40
CA MET A 456 1.92 2.81 23.83
C MET A 456 0.93 1.67 24.06
N ASP A 457 -0.28 1.96 24.57
CA ASP A 457 -1.33 0.96 24.72
C ASP A 457 -1.92 0.53 23.37
N ASP A 458 -2.14 1.48 22.44
CA ASP A 458 -2.47 1.17 21.05
C ASP A 458 -1.40 0.27 20.40
N ILE A 459 -0.11 0.54 20.62
CA ILE A 459 1.02 -0.27 20.13
C ILE A 459 1.01 -1.69 20.74
N LYS A 460 0.76 -1.82 22.06
CA LYS A 460 0.63 -3.13 22.72
C LYS A 460 -0.52 -3.96 22.14
N GLN A 461 -1.62 -3.31 21.75
CA GLN A 461 -2.82 -3.98 21.25
C GLN A 461 -2.77 -4.28 19.74
N LYS A 462 -2.27 -3.35 18.92
CA LYS A 462 -2.33 -3.39 17.44
C LYS A 462 -1.02 -3.85 16.80
N GLY A 463 0.06 -3.95 17.58
CA GLY A 463 1.41 -4.18 17.12
C GLY A 463 2.19 -2.88 16.88
N LEU A 464 3.51 -3.02 16.70
CA LEU A 464 4.44 -1.89 16.62
C LEU A 464 4.18 -0.95 15.42
N GLU A 465 3.98 -1.52 14.22
CA GLU A 465 3.80 -0.78 12.97
C GLU A 465 2.91 -1.58 12.00
N TYR A 466 2.24 -0.90 11.06
CA TYR A 466 1.64 -1.58 9.91
C TYR A 466 2.72 -2.17 8.98
N PRO A 467 2.41 -3.24 8.23
CA PRO A 467 3.32 -3.78 7.21
C PRO A 467 3.74 -2.69 6.19
N ASN A 468 5.01 -2.71 5.78
CA ASN A 468 5.52 -1.85 4.70
C ASN A 468 4.68 -1.99 3.42
N SER A 469 4.68 -0.95 2.60
CA SER A 469 4.03 -0.91 1.28
C SER A 469 4.31 -2.14 0.41
N GLU A 470 3.25 -2.71 -0.17
CA GLU A 470 3.35 -3.73 -1.23
C GLU A 470 3.73 -3.14 -2.61
N ASN A 471 3.86 -1.82 -2.72
CA ASN A 471 4.10 -1.06 -3.96
C ASN A 471 2.99 -1.18 -5.01
N HIS A 472 1.75 -1.40 -4.56
CA HIS A 472 0.54 -1.32 -5.38
C HIS A 472 -0.06 0.09 -5.38
N LEU A 473 -0.77 0.43 -6.46
CA LEU A 473 -1.56 1.66 -6.55
C LEU A 473 -3.06 1.34 -6.56
N PHE A 474 -3.85 2.25 -5.98
CA PHE A 474 -5.29 2.14 -5.83
C PHE A 474 -5.97 3.35 -6.49
N ASN A 475 -7.19 3.19 -7.01
CA ASN A 475 -8.00 4.29 -7.54
C ASN A 475 -8.92 4.91 -6.47
N PHE A 476 -8.62 4.65 -5.18
CA PHE A 476 -9.29 5.20 -4.00
C PHE A 476 -8.28 5.27 -2.84
N ASP A 477 -8.56 6.12 -1.85
CA ASP A 477 -7.72 6.29 -0.66
C ASP A 477 -7.83 5.07 0.28
N ARG A 478 -7.14 3.98 -0.09
CA ARG A 478 -7.23 2.67 0.55
C ARG A 478 -7.10 2.71 2.07
N TYR A 479 -6.21 3.56 2.58
CA TYR A 479 -5.82 3.61 3.99
C TYR A 479 -6.39 4.83 4.72
N SER A 480 -7.36 5.53 4.13
CA SER A 480 -7.96 6.74 4.71
C SER A 480 -6.91 7.81 5.09
N TYR A 481 -5.85 7.96 4.30
CA TYR A 481 -4.72 8.84 4.65
C TYR A 481 -5.00 10.31 4.34
N TRP A 482 -5.84 10.57 3.33
CA TRP A 482 -6.11 11.89 2.78
C TRP A 482 -7.58 12.27 2.97
N ARG A 483 -8.51 11.41 2.56
CA ARG A 483 -9.95 11.70 2.48
C ARG A 483 -10.57 12.13 3.81
N PRO A 484 -10.22 11.55 4.99
CA PRO A 484 -10.76 12.00 6.27
C PRO A 484 -10.37 13.43 6.67
N TRP A 485 -9.40 14.05 6.01
CA TRP A 485 -8.87 15.35 6.40
C TRP A 485 -9.41 16.46 5.49
N SER A 486 -10.62 16.92 5.80
CA SER A 486 -11.36 17.92 5.02
C SER A 486 -11.52 17.59 3.52
N GLU A 487 -11.55 16.30 3.15
CA GLU A 487 -11.64 15.83 1.76
C GLU A 487 -10.53 16.44 0.86
N ILE A 488 -9.33 16.67 1.42
CA ILE A 488 -8.22 17.40 0.78
C ILE A 488 -7.83 16.82 -0.59
N ASP A 489 -7.96 15.52 -0.78
CA ASP A 489 -7.70 14.86 -2.06
C ASP A 489 -8.71 15.24 -3.16
N LEU A 490 -10.00 15.42 -2.82
CA LEU A 490 -10.99 15.97 -3.76
C LEU A 490 -10.70 17.43 -4.09
N LEU A 491 -10.22 18.22 -3.13
CA LEU A 491 -9.89 19.63 -3.36
C LEU A 491 -8.68 19.77 -4.30
N PHE A 492 -7.65 18.93 -4.13
CA PHE A 492 -6.54 18.82 -5.08
C PHE A 492 -7.01 18.32 -6.47
N GLN A 493 -7.88 17.31 -6.53
CA GLN A 493 -8.47 16.82 -7.78
C GLN A 493 -9.20 17.93 -8.53
N ALA A 494 -10.01 18.73 -7.83
CA ALA A 494 -10.74 19.86 -8.39
C ALA A 494 -9.79 20.98 -8.85
N ARG A 495 -8.83 21.39 -8.01
CA ARG A 495 -7.84 22.45 -8.33
C ARG A 495 -7.00 22.12 -9.57
N LEU A 496 -6.65 20.86 -9.77
CA LEU A 496 -5.83 20.41 -10.89
C LEU A 496 -6.64 19.93 -12.10
N ASN A 497 -7.97 19.87 -11.98
CA ASN A 497 -8.90 19.29 -12.97
C ASN A 497 -8.42 17.91 -13.47
N ALA A 498 -8.20 16.99 -12.53
CA ALA A 498 -7.58 15.69 -12.81
C ALA A 498 -8.60 14.64 -13.29
N ASP A 499 -8.30 13.98 -14.42
CA ASP A 499 -9.14 12.94 -15.03
C ASP A 499 -9.01 11.58 -14.32
N ASN A 500 -7.78 11.23 -13.94
CA ASN A 500 -7.43 9.94 -13.34
C ASN A 500 -6.69 10.16 -12.03
N ILE A 501 -7.15 9.50 -10.95
CA ILE A 501 -6.60 9.66 -9.61
C ILE A 501 -6.08 8.32 -9.10
N TRP A 502 -4.86 8.33 -8.60
CA TRP A 502 -4.19 7.15 -8.04
C TRP A 502 -3.57 7.46 -6.67
N TYR A 503 -3.64 6.48 -5.78
CA TYR A 503 -3.09 6.53 -4.43
C TYR A 503 -2.01 5.45 -4.33
N ALA A 504 -0.78 5.85 -4.03
CA ALA A 504 0.36 4.96 -3.88
C ALA A 504 0.80 4.93 -2.41
N ASP A 505 1.01 3.73 -1.85
CA ASP A 505 1.43 3.59 -0.45
C ASP A 505 2.92 3.87 -0.30
N GLY A 506 3.28 5.04 0.23
CA GLY A 506 4.66 5.39 0.60
C GLY A 506 5.06 4.90 1.99
N HIS A 507 4.16 4.24 2.74
CA HIS A 507 4.41 3.77 4.10
C HIS A 507 5.57 2.78 4.19
N HIS A 508 6.53 3.11 5.04
CA HIS A 508 7.65 2.27 5.45
C HIS A 508 7.91 2.48 6.94
N SER A 509 8.46 1.48 7.61
CA SER A 509 8.81 1.54 9.04
C SER A 509 9.59 2.81 9.42
N VAL A 510 9.36 3.30 10.65
CA VAL A 510 10.14 4.37 11.32
C VAL A 510 11.64 4.06 11.32
N ALA A 511 12.06 2.80 11.19
CA ALA A 511 13.46 2.44 10.94
C ALA A 511 14.09 3.12 9.70
N THR A 512 13.27 3.56 8.74
CA THR A 512 13.68 4.28 7.52
C THR A 512 13.65 5.82 7.64
N SER A 513 13.08 6.33 8.73
CA SER A 513 13.02 7.76 9.10
C SER A 513 14.35 8.25 9.71
N ASN A 514 14.45 9.55 9.97
CA ASN A 514 15.54 10.14 10.74
C ASN A 514 15.59 9.68 12.19
N HIS A 515 14.46 9.24 12.77
CA HIS A 515 14.39 8.69 14.13
C HIS A 515 15.02 7.30 14.22
N ARG A 516 15.04 6.53 13.13
CA ARG A 516 15.64 5.17 13.01
C ARG A 516 15.06 4.07 13.92
N SER A 517 14.18 4.41 14.86
CA SER A 517 13.40 3.47 15.66
C SER A 517 12.16 4.15 16.24
N ILE A 518 11.14 3.35 16.55
CA ILE A 518 9.92 3.81 17.24
C ILE A 518 10.26 4.33 18.64
N LEU A 519 11.24 3.71 19.32
CA LEU A 519 11.68 4.12 20.66
C LEU A 519 12.25 5.55 20.64
N ASN A 520 13.14 5.85 19.69
CA ASN A 520 13.70 7.19 19.53
C ASN A 520 12.62 8.22 19.19
N PHE A 521 11.72 7.86 18.26
CA PHE A 521 10.59 8.69 17.87
C PHE A 521 9.70 9.05 19.07
N SER A 522 9.24 8.02 19.78
CA SER A 522 8.32 8.18 20.92
C SER A 522 8.97 8.95 22.06
N THR A 523 10.25 8.65 22.37
CA THR A 523 11.02 9.38 23.40
C THR A 523 11.14 10.86 23.06
N ASN A 524 11.55 11.19 21.82
CA ASN A 524 11.68 12.57 21.37
C ASN A 524 10.34 13.31 21.38
N SER A 525 9.23 12.64 21.01
CA SER A 525 7.89 13.25 21.01
C SER A 525 7.40 13.69 22.39
N VAL A 526 7.85 13.02 23.46
CA VAL A 526 7.46 13.33 24.85
C VAL A 526 8.27 14.48 25.43
N ILE A 527 9.60 14.47 25.22
CA ILE A 527 10.53 15.48 25.78
C ILE A 527 10.53 16.80 25.00
N TYR A 528 9.96 16.83 23.80
CA TYR A 528 9.90 18.04 22.99
C TYR A 528 8.96 19.10 23.60
N PRO A 529 9.34 20.39 23.62
CA PRO A 529 8.48 21.42 24.20
C PRO A 529 7.17 21.55 23.41
N LYS A 530 6.04 21.43 24.12
CA LYS A 530 4.70 21.72 23.61
C LYS A 530 4.58 23.21 23.20
N PRO A 531 3.70 23.57 22.26
CA PRO A 531 3.45 24.97 21.87
C PRO A 531 3.22 25.89 23.08
N CYS A 532 3.85 27.07 23.08
CA CYS A 532 3.69 28.04 24.17
C CYS A 532 2.25 28.55 24.28
N LYS A 533 1.73 28.71 25.51
CA LYS A 533 0.38 29.27 25.75
C LYS A 533 0.19 30.66 25.11
N ASN A 534 1.23 31.51 25.18
CA ASN A 534 1.27 32.78 24.48
C ASN A 534 2.14 32.65 23.22
N LEU A 535 1.49 32.64 22.06
CA LEU A 535 2.12 32.46 20.75
C LEU A 535 2.80 33.74 20.21
N ASN A 536 2.70 34.85 20.95
CA ASN A 536 3.46 36.08 20.68
C ASN A 536 4.74 36.17 21.55
N LYS A 537 4.93 35.27 22.53
CA LYS A 537 6.06 35.26 23.47
C LYS A 537 6.54 33.83 23.73
N HIS A 538 7.47 33.36 22.91
CA HIS A 538 8.01 32.00 22.98
C HIS A 538 9.17 31.87 23.97
N HIS A 539 8.99 31.02 24.99
CA HIS A 539 10.03 30.65 25.95
C HIS A 539 10.66 29.27 25.67
N CYS A 540 10.18 28.56 24.64
CA CYS A 540 10.56 27.20 24.27
C CYS A 540 11.93 27.05 23.56
N LYS A 541 12.91 27.93 23.83
CA LYS A 541 14.27 27.84 23.24
C LYS A 541 15.10 26.71 23.84
N PHE A 542 14.84 26.37 25.11
CA PHE A 542 15.51 25.31 25.85
C PHE A 542 14.47 24.34 26.41
N SER A 543 14.83 23.06 26.48
CA SER A 543 14.04 22.01 27.14
C SER A 543 14.98 21.09 27.91
N GLU A 544 14.42 20.17 28.69
CA GLU A 544 15.17 19.06 29.26
C GLU A 544 15.25 17.91 28.25
N ASN A 545 16.40 17.25 28.18
CA ASN A 545 16.55 15.98 27.47
C ASN A 545 16.16 14.79 28.37
N ALA A 546 16.26 13.56 27.87
CA ALA A 546 15.98 12.34 28.64
C ALA A 546 16.83 12.16 29.92
N THR A 547 17.98 12.86 30.05
CA THR A 547 18.82 12.86 31.27
C THR A 547 18.59 14.09 32.16
N LYS A 548 17.50 14.84 31.95
CA LYS A 548 17.14 16.09 32.65
C LYS A 548 18.18 17.22 32.53
N GLN A 549 19.03 17.17 31.50
CA GLN A 549 19.97 18.23 31.19
C GLN A 549 19.28 19.28 30.31
N LYS A 550 19.51 20.56 30.61
CA LYS A 550 19.01 21.68 29.82
C LYS A 550 19.75 21.76 28.47
N VAL A 551 19.04 21.42 27.40
CA VAL A 551 19.55 21.44 26.01
C VAL A 551 18.81 22.49 25.17
N ASN A 552 19.37 22.85 24.02
CA ASN A 552 18.64 23.67 23.05
C ASN A 552 17.53 22.82 22.43
N SER A 553 16.29 23.30 22.40
CA SER A 553 15.16 22.51 21.90
C SER A 553 15.26 22.12 20.43
N TYR A 554 16.12 22.76 19.64
CA TYR A 554 16.42 22.33 18.27
C TYR A 554 17.33 21.09 18.18
N GLU A 555 18.10 20.78 19.22
CA GLU A 555 18.96 19.57 19.28
C GLU A 555 18.14 18.29 19.49
N LEU A 556 16.90 18.42 19.99
CA LEU A 556 15.93 17.32 20.14
C LEU A 556 15.23 16.94 18.81
N LEU A 557 15.45 17.70 17.74
CA LEU A 557 14.91 17.40 16.41
C LEU A 557 15.79 16.36 15.70
N ALA A 558 15.16 15.35 15.10
CA ALA A 558 15.83 14.34 14.26
C ALA A 558 16.26 14.92 12.89
N THR A 559 17.22 15.84 12.88
CA THR A 559 17.68 16.57 11.67
C THR A 559 18.65 15.77 10.79
N LYS A 560 19.30 14.73 11.33
CA LYS A 560 20.32 13.96 10.61
C LYS A 560 19.70 12.92 9.68
N SER A 561 19.81 13.12 8.37
CA SER A 561 19.22 12.21 7.38
C SER A 561 19.59 10.73 7.54
N ASN A 562 18.57 9.88 7.44
CA ASN A 562 18.72 8.45 7.21
C ASN A 562 18.78 8.14 5.70
N VAL A 563 19.97 8.26 5.11
CA VAL A 563 20.19 8.10 3.66
C VAL A 563 19.81 6.69 3.17
N ASP A 564 20.13 5.64 3.93
CA ASP A 564 19.78 4.26 3.57
C ASP A 564 18.26 4.05 3.58
N GLY A 565 17.58 4.58 4.61
CA GLY A 565 16.12 4.58 4.68
C GLY A 565 15.46 5.39 3.56
N PHE A 566 16.07 6.48 3.11
CA PHE A 566 15.62 7.24 1.94
C PHE A 566 15.81 6.45 0.64
N ALA A 567 16.97 5.82 0.44
CA ALA A 567 17.27 5.00 -0.73
C ALA A 567 16.35 3.78 -0.84
N LEU A 568 16.02 3.14 0.30
CA LEU A 568 15.06 2.03 0.34
C LEU A 568 13.66 2.48 -0.09
N ARG A 569 13.14 3.60 0.45
CA ARG A 569 11.85 4.18 0.06
C ARG A 569 11.81 4.54 -1.42
N LYS A 570 12.90 5.11 -1.95
CA LYS A 570 13.06 5.44 -3.37
C LYS A 570 13.04 4.19 -4.27
N LYS A 571 13.77 3.13 -3.92
CA LYS A 571 13.76 1.85 -4.66
C LYS A 571 12.36 1.22 -4.71
N ASN A 572 11.61 1.28 -3.61
CA ASN A 572 10.21 0.84 -3.55
C ASN A 572 9.31 1.72 -4.45
N GLY A 573 9.53 3.03 -4.44
CA GLY A 573 8.91 3.97 -5.38
C GLY A 573 9.14 3.63 -6.85
N GLU A 574 10.32 3.11 -7.24
CA GLU A 574 10.58 2.65 -8.61
C GLU A 574 9.70 1.44 -9.00
N ILE A 575 9.40 0.55 -8.05
CA ILE A 575 8.44 -0.55 -8.27
C ILE A 575 7.03 0.01 -8.51
N ALA A 576 6.59 0.98 -7.71
CA ALA A 576 5.32 1.68 -7.95
C ALA A 576 5.31 2.47 -9.27
N GLY A 577 6.42 3.10 -9.67
CA GLY A 577 6.53 3.79 -10.96
C GLY A 577 6.32 2.86 -12.15
N LYS A 578 6.85 1.62 -12.07
CA LYS A 578 6.54 0.57 -13.06
C LYS A 578 5.07 0.18 -13.03
N ASN A 579 4.46 0.06 -11.85
CA ASN A 579 3.05 -0.29 -11.71
C ASN A 579 2.11 0.80 -12.23
N LEU A 580 2.41 2.08 -11.97
CA LEU A 580 1.72 3.21 -12.56
C LEU A 580 1.89 3.23 -14.09
N LYS A 581 3.10 2.97 -14.61
CA LYS A 581 3.31 2.82 -16.06
C LYS A 581 2.46 1.69 -16.66
N GLN A 582 2.29 0.56 -15.95
CA GLN A 582 1.43 -0.55 -16.40
C GLN A 582 -0.04 -0.12 -16.49
N ILE A 583 -0.54 0.61 -15.50
CA ILE A 583 -1.90 1.17 -15.46
C ILE A 583 -2.13 2.11 -16.65
N LEU A 584 -1.24 3.11 -16.80
CA LEU A 584 -1.34 4.13 -17.86
C LEU A 584 -1.06 3.57 -19.28
N ASN A 585 -0.73 2.29 -19.40
CA ASN A 585 -0.55 1.59 -20.67
C ASN A 585 -1.24 0.22 -20.67
N GLU A 586 -2.38 0.12 -19.96
CA GLU A 586 -3.29 -1.03 -20.02
C GLU A 586 -3.98 -1.13 -21.40
N LEU A 587 -4.20 0.00 -22.04
CA LEU A 587 -4.33 0.09 -23.49
C LEU A 587 -2.97 0.55 -24.07
N PRO A 588 -2.46 -0.01 -25.19
CA PRO A 588 -1.06 0.19 -25.56
C PRO A 588 -0.67 1.61 -26.01
N ASN A 589 0.51 2.07 -25.55
CA ASN A 589 1.25 3.24 -26.06
C ASN A 589 0.58 4.62 -25.91
N GLN A 590 -0.09 4.89 -24.78
CA GLN A 590 -0.92 6.10 -24.64
C GLN A 590 -0.37 7.15 -23.66
N SER A 591 0.37 6.75 -22.61
CA SER A 591 0.78 7.67 -21.52
C SER A 591 1.75 8.80 -21.87
N LYS A 592 2.27 8.89 -23.10
CA LYS A 592 3.31 9.88 -23.45
C LYS A 592 2.77 11.32 -23.47
N ASN A 593 1.50 11.49 -23.85
CA ASN A 593 0.88 12.81 -23.96
C ASN A 593 0.24 13.27 -22.65
N ASP A 594 -0.04 12.33 -21.73
CA ASP A 594 -0.61 12.63 -20.42
C ASP A 594 0.27 13.58 -19.61
N THR A 595 -0.34 14.26 -18.65
CA THR A 595 0.35 15.16 -17.71
C THR A 595 0.21 14.61 -16.30
N LEU A 596 1.36 14.34 -15.66
CA LEU A 596 1.45 13.82 -14.30
C LEU A 596 1.53 14.95 -13.28
N PHE A 597 0.69 14.88 -12.26
CA PHE A 597 0.75 15.67 -11.04
C PHE A 597 0.99 14.73 -9.85
N ILE A 598 1.85 15.12 -8.92
CA ILE A 598 2.11 14.35 -7.70
C ILE A 598 1.88 15.24 -6.49
N VAL A 599 1.10 14.76 -5.53
CA VAL A 599 1.00 15.31 -4.17
C VAL A 599 1.65 14.30 -3.22
N ALA A 600 2.82 14.66 -2.69
CA ALA A 600 3.64 13.78 -1.86
C ALA A 600 3.73 14.33 -0.44
N HIS A 601 3.45 13.48 0.55
CA HIS A 601 3.55 13.85 1.96
C HIS A 601 4.64 13.06 2.68
N SER A 602 5.46 13.70 3.52
CA SER A 602 6.35 13.01 4.46
C SER A 602 7.29 12.02 3.76
N MET A 603 7.29 10.74 4.17
CA MET A 603 8.07 9.67 3.54
C MET A 603 7.74 9.45 2.06
N GLY A 604 6.54 9.84 1.63
CA GLY A 604 6.08 9.78 0.25
C GLY A 604 6.91 10.63 -0.71
N PHE A 605 7.68 11.61 -0.24
CA PHE A 605 8.63 12.36 -1.07
C PHE A 605 9.72 11.44 -1.67
N ALA A 606 10.40 10.67 -0.82
CA ALA A 606 11.45 9.72 -1.24
C ALA A 606 10.90 8.69 -2.25
N TYR A 607 9.70 8.19 -1.96
CA TYR A 607 8.96 7.24 -2.78
C TYR A 607 8.58 7.85 -4.14
N SER A 608 8.11 9.10 -4.16
CA SER A 608 7.77 9.84 -5.39
C SER A 608 8.99 10.01 -6.30
N LEU A 609 10.18 10.30 -5.75
CA LEU A 609 11.40 10.34 -6.58
C LEU A 609 11.71 9.00 -7.27
N GLY A 610 11.28 7.87 -6.69
CA GLY A 610 11.33 6.56 -7.32
C GLY A 610 10.33 6.40 -8.46
N ILE A 611 9.08 6.82 -8.24
CA ILE A 611 8.05 6.84 -9.30
C ILE A 611 8.54 7.66 -10.51
N LEU A 612 9.11 8.84 -10.24
CA LEU A 612 9.62 9.76 -11.25
C LEU A 612 10.83 9.21 -12.01
N ASN A 613 11.71 8.45 -11.35
CA ASN A 613 12.80 7.74 -12.01
C ASN A 613 12.29 6.80 -13.12
N GLU A 614 11.16 6.13 -12.88
CA GLU A 614 10.56 5.22 -13.86
C GLU A 614 9.61 5.89 -14.86
N LEU A 615 9.11 7.11 -14.61
CA LEU A 615 8.22 7.81 -15.55
C LEU A 615 8.91 8.88 -16.40
N ARG A 616 10.12 9.31 -16.05
CA ARG A 616 10.91 10.29 -16.81
C ARG A 616 11.01 9.92 -18.30
N GLY A 617 10.62 10.86 -19.17
CA GLY A 617 10.61 10.70 -20.62
C GLY A 617 9.48 9.81 -21.18
N LYS A 618 8.54 9.36 -20.34
CA LYS A 618 7.43 8.44 -20.69
C LYS A 618 6.04 9.05 -20.43
N ILE A 619 5.99 10.24 -19.83
CA ILE A 619 4.83 11.09 -19.54
C ILE A 619 5.33 12.54 -19.38
N ASN A 620 4.46 13.55 -19.53
CA ASN A 620 4.81 14.94 -19.23
C ASN A 620 4.65 15.20 -17.72
N PHE A 621 5.51 16.01 -17.12
CA PHE A 621 5.41 16.37 -15.71
C PHE A 621 4.77 17.77 -15.57
N GLY A 622 3.61 17.82 -14.92
CA GLY A 622 2.85 19.04 -14.63
C GLY A 622 3.33 19.69 -13.34
N GLY A 623 2.74 19.28 -12.21
CA GLY A 623 2.99 19.83 -10.88
C GLY A 623 3.52 18.81 -9.86
N PHE A 624 4.55 19.16 -9.09
CA PHE A 624 5.02 18.36 -7.96
C PHE A 624 4.86 19.13 -6.64
N TYR A 625 3.87 18.73 -5.86
CA TYR A 625 3.49 19.35 -4.60
C TYR A 625 4.01 18.51 -3.44
N ILE A 626 5.00 19.03 -2.74
CA ILE A 626 5.78 18.32 -1.73
C ILE A 626 5.43 18.90 -0.36
N ILE A 627 4.81 18.11 0.50
CA ILE A 627 4.26 18.54 1.79
C ILE A 627 5.04 17.83 2.91
N ALA A 628 5.61 18.62 3.83
CA ALA A 628 6.36 18.15 5.00
C ALA A 628 7.34 16.97 4.74
N PRO A 629 8.20 17.00 3.68
CA PRO A 629 9.02 15.87 3.25
C PRO A 629 10.00 15.37 4.31
N GLU A 630 10.10 14.04 4.43
CA GLU A 630 11.02 13.37 5.35
C GLU A 630 12.35 13.02 4.66
N ASN A 631 13.47 13.38 5.30
CA ASN A 631 14.85 13.35 4.78
C ASN A 631 15.05 14.14 3.45
N ALA A 632 14.45 15.33 3.31
CA ALA A 632 14.48 16.15 2.10
C ALA A 632 15.90 16.33 1.49
N GLU A 633 16.92 16.59 2.31
CA GLU A 633 18.31 16.78 1.88
C GLU A 633 18.98 15.54 1.25
N ALA A 634 18.43 14.33 1.44
CA ALA A 634 18.93 13.11 0.79
C ALA A 634 18.40 12.92 -0.64
N GLY A 635 17.40 13.72 -1.04
CA GLY A 635 16.78 13.71 -2.36
C GLY A 635 17.19 14.91 -3.22
N LYS A 636 17.21 14.70 -4.54
CA LYS A 636 17.38 15.78 -5.52
C LYS A 636 16.20 15.83 -6.49
N VAL A 637 15.58 17.00 -6.59
CA VAL A 637 14.58 17.34 -7.62
C VAL A 637 15.28 18.04 -8.78
N LYS A 638 14.83 17.77 -10.00
CA LYS A 638 15.27 18.47 -11.20
C LYS A 638 14.18 19.43 -11.64
N VAL A 639 14.31 20.70 -11.27
CA VAL A 639 13.26 21.71 -11.49
C VAL A 639 12.88 21.86 -12.97
N SER A 640 13.87 21.81 -13.87
CA SER A 640 13.66 21.90 -15.32
C SER A 640 12.87 20.75 -15.96
N GLU A 641 12.55 19.68 -15.22
CA GLU A 641 11.68 18.61 -15.72
C GLU A 641 10.18 18.91 -15.52
N TRP A 642 9.80 19.99 -14.80
CA TRP A 642 8.42 20.28 -14.38
C TRP A 642 7.91 21.64 -14.86
N LYS A 643 6.58 21.80 -14.96
CA LYS A 643 5.93 23.11 -15.13
C LYS A 643 5.80 23.88 -13.81
N ASP A 644 5.52 23.17 -12.71
CA ASP A 644 5.32 23.73 -11.38
C ASP A 644 5.84 22.78 -10.28
N ILE A 645 6.46 23.34 -9.25
CA ILE A 645 6.96 22.62 -8.07
C ILE A 645 6.81 23.54 -6.87
N VAL A 646 6.18 23.03 -5.81
CA VAL A 646 6.09 23.75 -4.54
C VAL A 646 6.40 22.81 -3.38
N HIS A 647 7.22 23.29 -2.46
CA HIS A 647 7.53 22.65 -1.19
C HIS A 647 6.87 23.40 -0.05
N TYR A 648 5.89 22.78 0.61
CA TYR A 648 5.18 23.29 1.77
C TYR A 648 5.73 22.65 3.06
N GLY A 649 6.06 23.45 4.07
CA GLY A 649 6.58 22.92 5.33
C GLY A 649 6.82 23.97 6.42
N CYS A 650 7.34 23.52 7.56
CA CYS A 650 7.82 24.41 8.62
C CYS A 650 9.17 25.06 8.27
N ASN A 651 9.41 26.29 8.72
CA ASN A 651 10.69 26.98 8.50
C ASN A 651 11.73 26.62 9.58
N LEU A 652 12.68 25.74 9.25
CA LEU A 652 13.77 25.32 10.15
C LEU A 652 15.07 26.15 10.03
N SER A 653 15.30 26.86 8.91
CA SER A 653 16.63 27.35 8.54
C SER A 653 16.71 28.79 7.98
N ALA A 654 15.60 29.43 7.61
CA ALA A 654 15.63 30.79 7.06
C ALA A 654 15.57 31.89 8.15
N LYS A 655 15.79 33.15 7.74
CA LYS A 655 15.91 34.35 8.61
C LYS A 655 14.79 34.52 9.66
N ASN A 656 13.57 34.06 9.35
CA ASN A 656 12.40 34.07 10.24
C ASN A 656 12.04 32.64 10.69
N LYS A 657 13.02 31.90 11.24
CA LYS A 657 12.87 30.51 11.70
C LYS A 657 11.71 30.39 12.69
N ALA A 658 10.85 29.38 12.52
CA ALA A 658 9.75 29.15 13.44
C ALA A 658 10.28 28.79 14.85
N PRO A 659 9.67 29.28 15.94
CA PRO A 659 9.99 28.88 17.31
C PRO A 659 10.05 27.37 17.49
N ALA A 660 10.94 26.85 18.33
CA ALA A 660 11.20 25.41 18.43
C ALA A 660 9.92 24.59 18.69
N CYS A 661 9.11 24.99 19.67
CA CYS A 661 7.83 24.35 19.98
C CYS A 661 6.76 24.41 18.86
N LEU A 662 7.02 25.07 17.74
CA LEU A 662 6.19 25.06 16.52
C LEU A 662 6.84 24.27 15.36
N GLN A 663 8.07 23.77 15.51
CA GLN A 663 8.75 23.00 14.47
C GLN A 663 8.06 21.66 14.18
N ASP A 664 8.26 21.16 12.96
CA ASP A 664 8.00 19.77 12.62
C ASP A 664 9.02 18.87 13.34
N GLY A 665 8.50 18.00 14.22
CA GLY A 665 9.28 17.06 15.00
C GLY A 665 9.32 15.65 14.42
N ILE A 666 8.37 15.29 13.55
CA ILE A 666 8.37 14.03 12.81
C ILE A 666 9.47 14.07 11.73
N ALA A 667 9.46 15.13 10.93
CA ALA A 667 10.36 15.37 9.81
C ALA A 667 10.89 16.82 9.88
N PRO A 668 11.99 17.06 10.61
CA PRO A 668 12.58 18.40 10.68
C PRO A 668 12.98 18.90 9.28
N GLN A 669 12.28 19.95 8.83
CA GLN A 669 12.24 20.33 7.42
C GLN A 669 13.57 20.89 6.91
N SER A 670 14.29 20.07 6.15
CA SER A 670 15.56 20.43 5.49
C SER A 670 15.35 20.90 4.04
N ASN A 671 16.37 21.50 3.44
CA ASN A 671 16.29 21.95 2.06
C ASN A 671 16.34 20.77 1.08
N ILE A 672 15.38 20.70 0.15
CA ILE A 672 15.38 19.71 -0.92
C ILE A 672 16.48 20.09 -1.93
N GLN A 673 17.38 19.16 -2.28
CA GLN A 673 18.43 19.49 -3.24
C GLN A 673 17.83 19.81 -4.62
N GLY A 674 18.30 20.90 -5.22
CA GLY A 674 17.83 21.36 -6.54
C GLY A 674 16.64 22.32 -6.50
N LEU A 675 15.97 22.51 -5.36
CA LEU A 675 15.06 23.63 -5.16
C LEU A 675 15.81 24.87 -4.65
N SER A 676 15.24 26.05 -4.90
CA SER A 676 15.68 27.33 -4.37
C SER A 676 14.69 27.84 -3.31
N SER A 677 14.99 29.00 -2.72
CA SER A 677 14.05 29.67 -1.81
C SER A 677 12.74 30.11 -2.48
N LYS A 678 12.64 30.09 -3.82
CA LYS A 678 11.43 30.46 -4.58
C LYS A 678 10.35 29.36 -4.54
N GLU A 679 10.74 28.09 -4.48
CA GLU A 679 9.81 26.96 -4.46
C GLU A 679 9.34 26.62 -3.03
N HIS A 680 9.99 27.19 -2.01
CA HIS A 680 9.68 26.94 -0.60
C HIS A 680 8.60 27.88 -0.04
N VAL A 681 7.54 27.31 0.52
CA VAL A 681 6.39 28.03 1.09
C VAL A 681 6.19 27.55 2.52
N TYR A 682 6.28 28.48 3.47
CA TYR A 682 6.26 28.12 4.89
C TYR A 682 4.85 28.17 5.48
N PHE A 683 4.64 27.36 6.50
CA PHE A 683 3.41 27.31 7.28
C PHE A 683 2.99 28.72 7.76
N PRO A 684 1.75 29.18 7.50
CA PRO A 684 1.31 30.53 7.87
C PRO A 684 1.30 30.74 9.40
N MET A 685 1.81 31.89 9.86
CA MET A 685 1.95 32.17 11.29
C MET A 685 0.62 32.42 11.99
N GLU A 686 -0.41 32.86 11.27
CA GLU A 686 -1.80 32.92 11.71
C GLU A 686 -2.36 31.54 12.08
N LEU A 687 -1.82 30.46 11.49
CA LEU A 687 -2.19 29.07 11.78
C LEU A 687 -1.30 28.39 12.83
N GLN A 688 -0.41 29.13 13.51
CA GLN A 688 0.53 28.60 14.49
C GLN A 688 -0.08 27.78 15.64
N LYS A 689 -1.38 27.94 15.93
CA LYS A 689 -2.12 27.07 16.87
C LYS A 689 -2.21 25.60 16.43
N ARG A 690 -2.02 25.32 15.13
CA ARG A 690 -2.02 23.97 14.52
C ARG A 690 -0.60 23.38 14.41
N MET A 691 0.43 24.17 14.68
CA MET A 691 1.84 23.78 14.57
C MET A 691 2.37 23.09 15.84
N GLY A 692 3.56 22.51 15.74
CA GLY A 692 4.26 21.78 16.81
C GLY A 692 4.67 20.37 16.37
N TYR A 693 5.28 19.61 17.28
CA TYR A 693 5.98 18.35 16.99
C TYR A 693 5.22 17.41 16.02
N LEU A 694 3.96 17.10 16.33
CA LEU A 694 3.06 16.32 15.47
C LEU A 694 2.29 17.23 14.48
N GLY A 695 1.82 18.39 14.96
CA GLY A 695 0.88 19.26 14.24
C GLY A 695 1.45 19.86 12.94
N SER A 696 2.72 20.27 12.95
CA SER A 696 3.41 20.81 11.76
C SER A 696 3.69 19.73 10.70
N HIS A 697 3.54 18.45 11.04
CA HIS A 697 3.66 17.33 10.10
C HIS A 697 2.32 16.74 9.67
N PHE A 698 1.22 17.12 10.32
CA PHE A 698 -0.05 16.44 10.11
C PHE A 698 -0.74 16.96 8.85
N ILE A 699 -0.99 16.06 7.88
CA ILE A 699 -1.53 16.44 6.57
C ILE A 699 -2.85 17.23 6.65
N GLY A 700 -3.72 16.93 7.62
CA GLY A 700 -4.97 17.68 7.82
C GLY A 700 -4.78 19.15 8.22
N ASN A 701 -3.58 19.55 8.65
CA ASN A 701 -3.24 20.94 8.91
C ASN A 701 -2.76 21.71 7.67
N TYR A 702 -2.59 21.06 6.50
CA TYR A 702 -2.09 21.67 5.26
C TYR A 702 -3.19 22.14 4.28
N LEU A 703 -4.46 22.18 4.71
CA LEU A 703 -5.57 22.68 3.89
C LEU A 703 -5.33 24.08 3.30
N TRP A 704 -4.62 24.94 4.05
CA TRP A 704 -4.24 26.30 3.65
C TRP A 704 -3.46 26.37 2.33
N THR A 705 -2.79 25.29 1.91
CA THR A 705 -2.07 25.24 0.62
C THR A 705 -3.01 25.40 -0.57
N LEU A 706 -4.28 25.01 -0.43
CA LEU A 706 -5.34 25.20 -1.42
C LEU A 706 -6.01 26.58 -1.31
N GLU A 707 -5.86 27.27 -0.19
CA GLU A 707 -6.43 28.61 0.07
C GLU A 707 -5.56 29.75 -0.49
N ILE A 708 -4.30 29.47 -0.87
CA ILE A 708 -3.37 30.42 -1.50
C ILE A 708 -3.97 30.97 -2.81
N LEU A 709 -4.01 32.30 -2.96
CA LEU A 709 -4.56 32.98 -4.14
C LEU A 709 -3.66 32.82 -5.37
N GLU A 710 -4.22 32.91 -6.59
CA GLU A 710 -3.51 32.61 -7.84
C GLU A 710 -2.23 33.45 -8.09
N ASN A 711 -2.26 34.70 -7.65
CA ASN A 711 -1.13 35.63 -7.73
C ASN A 711 -0.10 35.48 -6.60
N GLN A 712 -0.34 34.61 -5.61
CA GLN A 712 0.55 34.41 -4.46
C GLN A 712 1.55 33.27 -4.68
N LYS A 713 2.70 33.40 -3.99
CA LYS A 713 3.75 32.38 -3.98
C LYS A 713 3.21 31.10 -3.35
N GLY A 714 3.27 29.99 -4.10
CA GLY A 714 2.78 28.69 -3.64
C GLY A 714 1.37 28.34 -4.10
N HIS A 715 0.77 29.10 -4.99
CA HIS A 715 -0.48 28.67 -5.59
C HIS A 715 -0.29 27.38 -6.42
N ILE A 716 -1.16 26.39 -6.20
CA ILE A 716 -1.23 25.13 -6.96
C ILE A 716 -1.83 25.42 -8.34
N ARG A 717 -1.01 25.39 -9.40
CA ARG A 717 -1.42 25.82 -10.76
C ARG A 717 -2.01 24.69 -11.61
N GLN A 718 -3.04 25.04 -12.39
CA GLN A 718 -3.56 24.18 -13.46
C GLN A 718 -2.71 24.33 -14.74
N HIS A 719 -2.47 23.22 -15.45
CA HIS A 719 -1.48 23.12 -16.54
C HIS A 719 -1.89 22.22 -17.71
#